data_AF-A0A1Q7W4P8-F1
#
_entry.id   AF-A0A1Q7W4P8-F1
#
_cell.length_a   1.000
_cell.length_b   1.000
_cell.length_c   1.000
_cell.angle_alpha   90.00
_cell.angle_beta   90.00
_cell.angle_gamma   90.00
#
_symmetry.space_group_name_H-M   'P 1'
#
loop_
_entity.id
_entity.type
_entity.pdbx_description
1 polymer ?
#
loop_
_entity_poly.entity_id
_entity_poly.type
_entity_poly.pdbx_seq_one_letter_code
_entity_poly.pdbx_strand_id
1 'polypeptide(L)'
;MTVEVLVPGTQTTVQDLPGRQGLWAVGVPPSGAWDDRSFTLANRAVGNPPGAAGLEAVLRGPVLRFAVPTTVCVTGAATSSTVDGTPLAPGVPRLIEPGQRLDVGPIKGPGLRAYVAVAGGIAVPPTLGSRSTFLLGGFGGFGGRPLRKGDVLPVGVPTGTPVDVSADLPDLAGDWTIRVIPGPHGAPDYLTDAGARALFETQWRLDHRSDRTGVRLVGPGPEFARGDGGDAGLHPSNIHDSAYPVGGIMVSGGTPVIVGPDGPSLGGFVVPAVVIRADRWKLAQCRPGDRIRLVPVTPEEADEANGTRPPTGTPRAARWARPDALLALPAEGERPALVARRAGDHHLLVEVGPAELDLAVRLQVHLLAQAVGTPDGVVESVEGVRSLLLAVDETRLPLPHLAKTVAQAWQGLPALSTVELPAREVALPIAFDDPAAHEAMTRYQNSVRWDAPWCPDNVEFIRRINGLAQRADVFDIVAAATYLVVGLGDVYLGAPVAVPLDPAHRLVTTKYDPPRTWTPANAVGIGGTYLCVYGMEGPGGYQLVGRTVPVWRLAADPPWLLRQFDLLRFHPVSPAELLDLRADLAAGRRDLATRPVTLTLADLLPPAGPDTARFLARRRAAFAEERERWALATGVPA
;
A
#
# COMPACT_ATOMS: atom_id res chain seq x y z
N MET A 1 -1.61 -34.78 -8.98
CA MET A 1 -2.35 -35.05 -7.73
C MET A 1 -3.35 -33.92 -7.50
N THR A 2 -4.50 -34.18 -6.86
CA THR A 2 -5.50 -33.14 -6.59
C THR A 2 -6.05 -33.20 -5.16
N VAL A 3 -6.44 -32.04 -4.64
CA VAL A 3 -7.13 -31.86 -3.36
C VAL A 3 -8.48 -31.21 -3.62
N GLU A 4 -9.55 -31.84 -3.17
CA GLU A 4 -10.91 -31.33 -3.32
C GLU A 4 -11.36 -30.57 -2.08
N VAL A 5 -11.98 -29.41 -2.29
CA VAL A 5 -12.55 -28.58 -1.23
C VAL A 5 -14.00 -29.00 -0.97
N LEU A 6 -14.23 -29.73 0.12
CA LEU A 6 -15.58 -30.12 0.56
C LEU A 6 -16.32 -28.95 1.24
N VAL A 7 -15.58 -28.21 2.07
CA VAL A 7 -16.04 -26.97 2.74
C VAL A 7 -14.90 -25.95 2.67
N PRO A 8 -15.14 -24.71 2.21
CA PRO A 8 -14.08 -23.73 1.97
C PRO A 8 -13.57 -23.00 3.23
N GLY A 9 -14.26 -23.14 4.37
CA GLY A 9 -14.04 -22.28 5.54
C GLY A 9 -14.65 -20.89 5.34
N THR A 10 -14.25 -19.92 6.17
CA THR A 10 -14.75 -18.54 6.08
C THR A 10 -14.09 -17.77 4.93
N GLN A 11 -12.78 -17.79 4.88
CA GLN A 11 -11.97 -17.23 3.80
C GLN A 11 -10.65 -17.99 3.77
N THR A 12 -10.51 -18.88 2.78
CA THR A 12 -9.28 -19.65 2.57
C THR A 12 -8.71 -19.31 1.20
N THR A 13 -7.42 -18.96 1.13
CA THR A 13 -6.74 -18.53 -0.09
C THR A 13 -5.44 -19.28 -0.31
N VAL A 14 -5.03 -19.45 -1.56
CA VAL A 14 -3.68 -19.92 -1.88
C VAL A 14 -2.70 -18.78 -1.69
N GLN A 15 -1.64 -19.02 -0.93
CA GLN A 15 -0.56 -18.07 -0.69
C GLN A 15 0.79 -18.76 -0.86
N ASP A 16 1.81 -18.00 -1.23
CA ASP A 16 3.22 -18.41 -1.19
C ASP A 16 4.07 -17.36 -0.47
N LEU A 17 5.38 -17.60 -0.35
CA LEU A 17 6.35 -16.64 0.15
C LEU A 17 7.52 -16.53 -0.85
N PRO A 18 8.14 -15.36 -1.02
CA PRO A 18 7.83 -14.08 -0.35
C PRO A 18 6.62 -13.34 -0.96
N GLY A 19 5.82 -13.98 -1.83
CA GLY A 19 4.75 -13.32 -2.57
C GLY A 19 5.25 -12.66 -3.85
N ARG A 20 4.51 -11.68 -4.38
CA ARG A 20 4.83 -10.95 -5.62
C ARG A 20 5.80 -9.81 -5.33
N GLN A 21 7.08 -10.00 -5.69
CA GLN A 21 8.15 -9.03 -5.43
C GLN A 21 8.41 -8.12 -6.64
N GLY A 22 9.00 -6.94 -6.40
CA GLY A 22 9.49 -6.03 -7.45
C GLY A 22 8.41 -5.24 -8.19
N LEU A 23 7.20 -5.15 -7.63
CA LEU A 23 6.03 -4.51 -8.25
C LEU A 23 5.35 -3.48 -7.33
N TRP A 24 5.94 -3.17 -6.17
CA TRP A 24 5.44 -2.14 -5.24
C TRP A 24 5.49 -0.75 -5.87
N ALA A 25 6.46 -0.49 -6.76
CA ALA A 25 6.56 0.76 -7.53
C ALA A 25 5.34 1.04 -8.43
N VAL A 26 4.53 0.02 -8.70
CA VAL A 26 3.29 0.12 -9.46
C VAL A 26 2.07 -0.26 -8.62
N GLY A 27 2.21 -0.31 -7.30
CA GLY A 27 1.12 -0.63 -6.37
C GLY A 27 0.53 -2.02 -6.49
N VAL A 28 1.35 -2.98 -6.89
CA VAL A 28 1.00 -4.39 -6.91
C VAL A 28 1.57 -4.99 -5.62
N PRO A 29 0.74 -5.30 -4.61
CA PRO A 29 1.22 -5.62 -3.27
C PRO A 29 1.87 -7.00 -3.22
N PRO A 30 2.76 -7.33 -2.28
CA PRO A 30 3.38 -8.65 -2.23
C PRO A 30 2.36 -9.77 -2.00
N SER A 31 1.27 -9.50 -1.29
CA SER A 31 0.40 -10.54 -0.76
C SER A 31 1.21 -11.56 0.03
N GLY A 32 1.07 -12.85 -0.25
CA GLY A 32 1.73 -13.89 0.51
C GLY A 32 1.03 -14.23 1.81
N ALA A 33 1.53 -15.27 2.46
CA ALA A 33 1.07 -15.66 3.78
C ALA A 33 1.40 -14.54 4.77
N TRP A 34 0.41 -14.08 5.52
CA TRP A 34 0.59 -12.91 6.39
C TRP A 34 1.39 -13.26 7.66
N ASP A 35 1.11 -14.40 8.29
CA ASP A 35 2.02 -15.03 9.26
C ASP A 35 3.00 -15.91 8.48
N ASP A 36 4.06 -15.25 8.01
CA ASP A 36 5.14 -15.87 7.24
C ASP A 36 5.88 -16.94 8.06
N ARG A 37 5.99 -16.76 9.37
CA ARG A 37 6.62 -17.70 10.30
C ARG A 37 5.87 -19.03 10.37
N SER A 38 4.59 -19.02 10.70
CA SER A 38 3.76 -20.24 10.76
C SER A 38 3.67 -20.93 9.40
N PHE A 39 3.56 -20.16 8.32
CA PHE A 39 3.50 -20.70 6.96
C PHE A 39 4.81 -21.39 6.54
N THR A 40 5.95 -20.77 6.83
CA THR A 40 7.28 -21.36 6.60
C THR A 40 7.43 -22.67 7.35
N LEU A 41 7.00 -22.72 8.61
CA LEU A 41 7.01 -23.94 9.42
C LEU A 41 6.09 -25.02 8.85
N ALA A 42 4.89 -24.67 8.35
CA ALA A 42 4.00 -25.62 7.69
C ALA A 42 4.66 -26.29 6.48
N ASN A 43 5.28 -25.49 5.61
CA ASN A 43 5.98 -25.99 4.43
C ASN A 43 7.18 -26.86 4.83
N ARG A 44 7.99 -26.42 5.79
CA ARG A 44 9.10 -27.22 6.33
C ARG A 44 8.62 -28.56 6.86
N ALA A 45 7.50 -28.59 7.58
CA ALA A 45 6.97 -29.82 8.19
C ALA A 45 6.64 -30.93 7.17
N VAL A 46 6.25 -30.55 5.96
CA VAL A 46 5.93 -31.49 4.87
C VAL A 46 7.07 -31.69 3.87
N GLY A 47 8.25 -31.11 4.13
CA GLY A 47 9.43 -31.20 3.26
C GLY A 47 9.36 -30.31 2.01
N ASN A 48 8.53 -29.28 2.00
CA ASN A 48 8.42 -28.35 0.88
C ASN A 48 9.58 -27.32 0.89
N PRO A 49 9.99 -26.81 -0.28
CA PRO A 49 10.87 -25.65 -0.35
C PRO A 49 10.17 -24.39 0.21
N PRO A 50 10.92 -23.36 0.68
CA PRO A 50 10.34 -22.16 1.31
C PRO A 50 9.31 -21.41 0.45
N GLY A 51 9.44 -21.45 -0.89
CA GLY A 51 8.53 -20.78 -1.82
C GLY A 51 7.33 -21.64 -2.28
N ALA A 52 7.12 -22.82 -1.71
CA ALA A 52 5.96 -23.64 -2.05
C ALA A 52 4.67 -22.96 -1.59
N ALA A 53 3.64 -22.99 -2.46
CA ALA A 53 2.35 -22.46 -2.11
C ALA A 53 1.59 -23.41 -1.18
N GLY A 54 0.81 -22.83 -0.26
CA GLY A 54 -0.05 -23.49 0.69
C GLY A 54 -1.35 -22.71 0.84
N LEU A 55 -2.14 -23.06 1.85
CA LEU A 55 -3.41 -22.39 2.13
C LEU A 55 -3.29 -21.54 3.39
N GLU A 56 -3.74 -20.28 3.30
CA GLU A 56 -4.03 -19.43 4.46
C GLU A 56 -5.54 -19.42 4.69
N ALA A 57 -5.98 -19.69 5.91
CA ALA A 57 -7.37 -19.68 6.32
C ALA A 57 -7.62 -18.75 7.52
N VAL A 58 -8.72 -18.00 7.48
CA VAL A 58 -9.12 -17.04 8.51
C VAL A 58 -10.39 -17.51 9.23
N LEU A 59 -10.45 -17.38 10.56
CA LEU A 59 -11.57 -17.75 11.47
C LEU A 59 -11.98 -19.24 11.51
N ARG A 60 -12.13 -19.88 10.36
CA ARG A 60 -12.44 -21.29 10.20
C ARG A 60 -11.79 -21.79 8.92
N GLY A 61 -11.02 -22.88 9.04
CA GLY A 61 -10.35 -23.48 7.90
C GLY A 61 -11.23 -24.42 7.08
N PRO A 62 -10.69 -24.94 5.97
CA PRO A 62 -11.42 -25.79 5.05
C PRO A 62 -11.55 -27.24 5.55
N VAL A 63 -12.47 -27.96 4.92
CA VAL A 63 -12.50 -29.43 4.90
C VAL A 63 -12.05 -29.90 3.52
N LEU A 64 -10.96 -30.66 3.50
CA LEU A 64 -10.27 -31.08 2.28
C LEU A 64 -10.27 -32.61 2.14
N ARG A 65 -10.52 -33.11 0.93
CA ARG A 65 -10.44 -34.53 0.59
C ARG A 65 -9.26 -34.78 -0.36
N PHE A 66 -8.52 -35.84 -0.11
CA PHE A 66 -7.30 -36.18 -0.85
C PHE A 66 -7.52 -37.43 -1.71
N ALA A 67 -7.13 -37.36 -2.98
CA ALA A 67 -7.35 -38.46 -3.93
C ALA A 67 -6.25 -39.53 -3.91
N VAL A 68 -5.08 -39.22 -3.36
CA VAL A 68 -3.89 -40.08 -3.32
C VAL A 68 -3.20 -39.93 -1.96
N PRO A 69 -2.34 -40.88 -1.55
CA PRO A 69 -1.59 -40.75 -0.31
C PRO A 69 -0.72 -39.49 -0.32
N THR A 70 -0.78 -38.68 0.73
CA THR A 70 0.04 -37.45 0.84
C THR A 70 0.29 -37.04 2.29
N THR A 71 1.41 -36.38 2.55
CA THR A 71 1.64 -35.74 3.84
C THR A 71 1.03 -34.34 3.85
N VAL A 72 0.38 -33.99 4.96
CA VAL A 72 -0.13 -32.64 5.24
C VAL A 72 0.35 -32.17 6.61
N CYS A 73 0.39 -30.86 6.80
CA CYS A 73 0.61 -30.25 8.12
C CYS A 73 -0.28 -29.00 8.24
N VAL A 74 -0.73 -28.74 9.47
CA VAL A 74 -1.43 -27.52 9.85
C VAL A 74 -0.60 -26.72 10.84
N THR A 75 -0.58 -25.40 10.74
CA THR A 75 0.13 -24.50 11.69
C THR A 75 -0.67 -23.21 11.93
N GLY A 76 -0.09 -22.25 12.64
CA GLY A 76 -0.80 -21.07 13.13
C GLY A 76 -1.81 -21.47 14.20
N ALA A 77 -2.99 -20.87 14.18
CA ALA A 77 -4.03 -21.06 15.19
C ALA A 77 -4.91 -22.31 14.95
N ALA A 78 -4.42 -23.32 14.21
CA ALA A 78 -5.18 -24.50 13.75
C ALA A 78 -5.42 -25.59 14.82
N THR A 79 -5.77 -25.21 16.05
CA THR A 79 -5.81 -26.09 17.23
C THR A 79 -6.97 -27.10 17.26
N SER A 80 -7.96 -26.94 16.38
CA SER A 80 -9.14 -27.82 16.30
C SER A 80 -9.10 -28.81 15.14
N SER A 81 -7.94 -28.99 14.51
CA SER A 81 -7.81 -29.78 13.29
C SER A 81 -7.98 -31.28 13.54
N THR A 82 -8.57 -31.99 12.59
CA THR A 82 -8.74 -33.46 12.63
C THR A 82 -8.53 -34.10 11.26
N VAL A 83 -8.14 -35.37 11.26
CA VAL A 83 -8.18 -36.26 10.09
C VAL A 83 -9.19 -37.36 10.38
N ASP A 84 -10.30 -37.38 9.65
CA ASP A 84 -11.45 -38.27 9.88
C ASP A 84 -11.88 -38.32 11.37
N GLY A 85 -11.88 -37.18 12.04
CA GLY A 85 -12.24 -37.05 13.46
C GLY A 85 -11.11 -37.36 14.45
N THR A 86 -9.96 -37.88 13.99
CA THR A 86 -8.77 -38.04 14.84
C THR A 86 -8.04 -36.70 14.97
N PRO A 87 -7.74 -36.20 16.18
CA PRO A 87 -7.04 -34.93 16.37
C PRO A 87 -5.70 -34.85 15.63
N LEU A 88 -5.42 -33.70 15.01
CA LEU A 88 -4.16 -33.34 14.39
C LEU A 88 -3.58 -32.13 15.11
N ALA A 89 -2.46 -32.34 15.82
CA ALA A 89 -1.76 -31.25 16.49
C ALA A 89 -1.03 -30.34 15.47
N PRO A 90 -1.06 -29.01 15.65
CA PRO A 90 -0.27 -28.10 14.82
C PRO A 90 1.22 -28.46 14.80
N GLY A 91 1.85 -28.35 13.62
CA GLY A 91 3.27 -28.62 13.43
C GLY A 91 3.65 -30.09 13.28
N VAL A 92 2.71 -31.02 13.53
CA VAL A 92 2.94 -32.46 13.36
C VAL A 92 2.51 -32.90 11.96
N PRO A 93 3.44 -33.34 11.09
CA PRO A 93 3.07 -33.84 9.77
C PRO A 93 2.28 -35.15 9.88
N ARG A 94 1.26 -35.30 9.02
CA ARG A 94 0.38 -36.47 9.00
C ARG A 94 0.26 -37.01 7.59
N LEU A 95 0.51 -38.31 7.42
CA LEU A 95 0.15 -39.04 6.21
C LEU A 95 -1.38 -39.17 6.14
N ILE A 96 -1.94 -38.79 5.00
CA ILE A 96 -3.35 -38.87 4.64
C ILE A 96 -3.49 -39.94 3.56
N GLU A 97 -4.34 -40.92 3.81
CA GLU A 97 -4.69 -41.96 2.85
C GLU A 97 -5.75 -41.48 1.84
N PRO A 98 -5.89 -42.13 0.67
CA PRO A 98 -6.91 -41.79 -0.31
C PRO A 98 -8.33 -41.78 0.29
N GLY A 99 -9.08 -40.71 0.04
CA GLY A 99 -10.46 -40.54 0.49
C GLY A 99 -10.60 -39.94 1.89
N GLN A 100 -9.53 -39.89 2.70
CA GLN A 100 -9.55 -39.28 4.02
C GLN A 100 -9.75 -37.76 3.95
N ARG A 101 -10.26 -37.20 5.05
CA ARG A 101 -10.64 -35.79 5.15
C ARG A 101 -9.84 -35.08 6.23
N LEU A 102 -9.14 -34.01 5.84
CA LEU A 102 -8.61 -33.02 6.78
C LEU A 102 -9.70 -31.98 7.05
N ASP A 103 -10.14 -31.85 8.30
CA ASP A 103 -10.98 -30.75 8.75
C ASP A 103 -10.14 -29.84 9.65
N VAL A 104 -9.84 -28.63 9.20
CA VAL A 104 -9.08 -27.65 10.00
C VAL A 104 -9.92 -27.07 11.14
N GLY A 105 -11.25 -27.10 10.99
CA GLY A 105 -12.17 -26.67 12.03
C GLY A 105 -12.18 -25.16 12.30
N PRO A 106 -12.90 -24.72 13.34
CA PRO A 106 -12.89 -23.35 13.81
C PRO A 106 -11.57 -23.01 14.51
N ILE A 107 -11.09 -21.79 14.31
CA ILE A 107 -9.93 -21.25 15.03
C ILE A 107 -10.42 -20.75 16.38
N LYS A 108 -10.24 -21.58 17.42
CA LYS A 108 -10.63 -21.31 18.81
C LYS A 108 -9.41 -20.89 19.63
N GLY A 109 -9.56 -19.84 20.44
CA GLY A 109 -8.49 -19.31 21.29
C GLY A 109 -7.69 -18.17 20.64
N PRO A 110 -6.49 -17.89 21.16
CA PRO A 110 -5.56 -16.89 20.60
C PRO A 110 -5.22 -17.15 19.14
N GLY A 111 -4.97 -16.09 18.37
CA GLY A 111 -4.68 -16.20 16.94
C GLY A 111 -5.91 -16.20 16.05
N LEU A 112 -5.75 -15.79 14.78
CA LEU A 112 -6.83 -15.58 13.81
C LEU A 112 -6.67 -16.45 12.55
N ARG A 113 -5.45 -16.89 12.25
CA ARG A 113 -5.09 -17.54 10.98
C ARG A 113 -4.50 -18.92 11.18
N ALA A 114 -4.94 -19.85 10.35
CA ALA A 114 -4.42 -21.19 10.23
C ALA A 114 -3.77 -21.37 8.85
N TYR A 115 -2.76 -22.22 8.78
CA TYR A 115 -2.09 -22.54 7.53
C TYR A 115 -2.13 -24.04 7.27
N VAL A 116 -2.28 -24.42 6.00
CA VAL A 116 -2.24 -25.81 5.56
C VAL A 116 -1.17 -25.95 4.50
N ALA A 117 -0.21 -26.83 4.75
CA ALA A 117 0.77 -27.26 3.76
C ALA A 117 0.46 -28.70 3.32
N VAL A 118 0.63 -28.95 2.04
CA VAL A 118 0.54 -30.28 1.42
C VAL A 118 1.90 -30.57 0.80
N ALA A 119 2.44 -31.77 0.99
CA ALA A 119 3.71 -32.17 0.38
C ALA A 119 3.67 -31.97 -1.15
N GLY A 120 4.69 -31.30 -1.70
CA GLY A 120 4.76 -30.88 -3.10
C GLY A 120 4.13 -29.50 -3.38
N GLY A 121 3.38 -28.93 -2.44
CA GLY A 121 2.76 -27.60 -2.52
C GLY A 121 1.56 -27.53 -3.47
N ILE A 122 0.76 -26.46 -3.34
CA ILE A 122 -0.37 -26.18 -4.22
C ILE A 122 0.15 -25.65 -5.56
N ALA A 123 -0.07 -26.40 -6.64
CA ALA A 123 0.55 -26.16 -7.95
C ALA A 123 -0.33 -25.30 -8.89
N VAL A 124 -0.87 -24.19 -8.38
CA VAL A 124 -1.54 -23.18 -9.23
C VAL A 124 -0.50 -22.43 -10.09
N PRO A 125 -0.88 -21.91 -11.26
CA PRO A 125 0.04 -21.14 -12.09
C PRO A 125 0.42 -19.82 -11.39
N PRO A 126 1.69 -19.38 -11.48
CA PRO A 126 2.08 -18.08 -10.97
C PRO A 126 1.44 -16.96 -11.81
N THR A 127 1.05 -15.88 -11.14
CA THR A 127 0.61 -14.61 -11.74
C THR A 127 1.58 -13.53 -11.28
N LEU A 128 2.23 -12.83 -12.22
CA LEU A 128 3.23 -11.81 -11.90
C LEU A 128 4.33 -12.33 -10.95
N GLY A 129 4.86 -13.52 -11.25
CA GLY A 129 5.98 -14.13 -10.51
C GLY A 129 5.62 -14.91 -9.24
N SER A 130 4.37 -14.89 -8.76
CA SER A 130 3.99 -15.63 -7.54
C SER A 130 2.60 -16.27 -7.62
N ARG A 131 2.36 -17.27 -6.78
CA ARG A 131 1.10 -18.01 -6.62
C ARG A 131 0.17 -17.39 -5.57
N SER A 132 0.55 -16.27 -4.98
CA SER A 132 -0.22 -15.60 -3.95
C SER A 132 -1.50 -14.97 -4.49
N THR A 133 -2.59 -15.12 -3.73
CA THR A 133 -3.88 -14.51 -4.06
C THR A 133 -3.89 -13.06 -3.59
N PHE A 134 -4.13 -12.12 -4.51
CA PHE A 134 -4.51 -10.75 -4.16
C PHE A 134 -6.03 -10.61 -4.23
N LEU A 135 -6.68 -10.62 -3.07
CA LEU A 135 -8.14 -10.65 -2.99
C LEU A 135 -8.80 -9.42 -3.60
N LEU A 136 -8.28 -8.24 -3.27
CA LEU A 136 -8.87 -6.99 -3.76
C LEU A 136 -8.69 -6.89 -5.29
N GLY A 137 -7.50 -7.23 -5.80
CA GLY A 137 -7.20 -7.20 -7.24
C GLY A 137 -7.83 -8.33 -8.06
N GLY A 138 -8.34 -9.39 -7.41
CA GLY A 138 -9.03 -10.48 -8.07
C GLY A 138 -8.11 -11.38 -8.92
N PHE A 139 -6.84 -11.55 -8.54
CA PHE A 139 -5.90 -12.37 -9.31
C PHE A 139 -4.89 -13.14 -8.44
N GLY A 140 -4.15 -14.06 -9.07
CA GLY A 140 -3.25 -15.00 -8.39
C GLY A 140 -4.01 -16.12 -7.66
N GLY A 141 -3.26 -17.05 -7.06
CA GLY A 141 -3.84 -18.19 -6.37
C GLY A 141 -4.79 -19.04 -7.23
N PHE A 142 -5.90 -19.47 -6.63
CA PHE A 142 -6.93 -20.25 -7.32
C PHE A 142 -8.03 -19.34 -7.87
N GLY A 143 -7.82 -18.80 -9.08
CA GLY A 143 -8.77 -17.94 -9.77
C GLY A 143 -8.98 -16.57 -9.13
N GLY A 144 -7.99 -16.06 -8.39
CA GLY A 144 -8.03 -14.71 -7.82
C GLY A 144 -9.01 -14.51 -6.68
N ARG A 145 -9.44 -15.59 -6.01
CA ARG A 145 -10.54 -15.56 -5.04
C ARG A 145 -10.30 -16.52 -3.87
N PRO A 146 -11.08 -16.40 -2.79
CA PRO A 146 -11.18 -17.46 -1.80
C PRO A 146 -11.69 -18.76 -2.43
N LEU A 147 -11.29 -19.88 -1.85
CA LEU A 147 -11.76 -21.20 -2.23
C LEU A 147 -13.28 -21.31 -2.07
N ARG A 148 -13.89 -22.17 -2.88
CA ARG A 148 -15.31 -22.49 -2.89
C ARG A 148 -15.49 -24.00 -2.81
N LYS A 149 -16.66 -24.43 -2.36
CA LYS A 149 -17.04 -25.85 -2.35
C LYS A 149 -16.96 -26.41 -3.77
N GLY A 150 -16.34 -27.57 -3.91
CA GLY A 150 -16.13 -28.27 -5.18
C GLY A 150 -14.90 -27.82 -5.97
N ASP A 151 -14.14 -26.83 -5.49
CA ASP A 151 -12.84 -26.50 -6.09
C ASP A 151 -11.91 -27.71 -5.98
N VAL A 152 -11.14 -27.96 -7.05
CA VAL A 152 -10.15 -29.03 -7.13
C VAL A 152 -8.78 -28.40 -7.37
N LEU A 153 -7.93 -28.45 -6.35
CA LEU A 153 -6.62 -27.82 -6.35
C LEU A 153 -5.55 -28.79 -6.88
N PRO A 154 -4.72 -28.38 -7.85
CA PRO A 154 -3.56 -29.15 -8.26
C PRO A 154 -2.51 -29.16 -7.14
N VAL A 155 -1.83 -30.30 -6.95
CA VAL A 155 -0.70 -30.45 -6.03
C VAL A 155 0.53 -30.89 -6.80
N GLY A 156 1.68 -30.32 -6.45
CA GLY A 156 2.98 -30.64 -7.02
C GLY A 156 3.51 -32.01 -6.56
N VAL A 157 4.78 -32.26 -6.88
CA VAL A 157 5.46 -33.51 -6.50
C VAL A 157 6.23 -33.28 -5.20
N PRO A 158 6.07 -34.13 -4.17
CA PRO A 158 6.87 -34.05 -2.96
C PRO A 158 8.38 -34.14 -3.24
N THR A 159 9.17 -33.25 -2.64
CA THR A 159 10.62 -33.15 -2.87
C THR A 159 11.48 -33.41 -1.65
N GLY A 160 10.90 -33.40 -0.44
CA GLY A 160 11.64 -33.50 0.81
C GLY A 160 10.97 -34.42 1.81
N THR A 161 11.65 -34.63 2.94
CA THR A 161 11.19 -35.51 4.01
C THR A 161 10.39 -34.71 5.05
N PRO A 162 9.23 -35.23 5.50
CA PRO A 162 8.49 -34.61 6.59
C PRO A 162 9.29 -34.52 7.89
N VAL A 163 9.06 -33.47 8.67
CA VAL A 163 9.68 -33.25 9.98
C VAL A 163 8.66 -32.64 10.96
N ASP A 164 8.70 -33.04 12.22
CA ASP A 164 7.90 -32.41 13.27
C ASP A 164 8.50 -31.05 13.63
N VAL A 165 7.69 -29.99 13.51
CA VAL A 165 8.07 -28.61 13.84
C VAL A 165 7.21 -28.04 14.97
N SER A 166 6.46 -28.87 15.70
CA SER A 166 5.56 -28.43 16.77
C SER A 166 6.28 -27.61 17.84
N ALA A 167 7.53 -27.96 18.16
CA ALA A 167 8.37 -27.23 19.11
C ALA A 167 8.90 -25.87 18.59
N ASP A 168 8.85 -25.63 17.27
CA ASP A 168 9.34 -24.40 16.64
C ASP A 168 8.21 -23.36 16.44
N LEU A 169 6.95 -23.75 16.64
CA LEU A 169 5.79 -22.88 16.46
C LEU A 169 5.81 -21.71 17.45
N PRO A 170 5.45 -20.50 17.00
CA PRO A 170 5.36 -19.36 17.90
C PRO A 170 4.17 -19.49 18.85
N ASP A 171 4.34 -19.01 20.08
CA ASP A 171 3.24 -18.86 21.03
C ASP A 171 2.25 -17.79 20.55
N LEU A 172 0.95 -18.08 20.67
CA LEU A 172 -0.13 -17.16 20.31
C LEU A 172 -0.75 -16.56 21.58
N ALA A 173 -1.01 -15.25 21.56
CA ALA A 173 -1.54 -14.48 22.68
C ALA A 173 -2.78 -13.66 22.29
N GLY A 174 -3.47 -13.07 23.28
CA GLY A 174 -4.54 -12.07 23.07
C GLY A 174 -4.10 -10.63 23.34
N ASP A 175 -2.96 -10.46 24.01
CA ASP A 175 -2.28 -9.19 24.22
C ASP A 175 -0.93 -9.25 23.51
N TRP A 176 -0.69 -8.29 22.61
CA TRP A 176 0.46 -8.32 21.70
C TRP A 176 1.42 -7.18 21.99
N THR A 177 2.69 -7.54 22.15
CA THR A 177 3.81 -6.59 22.08
C THR A 177 4.39 -6.64 20.68
N ILE A 178 4.36 -5.50 19.99
CA ILE A 178 4.83 -5.35 18.60
C ILE A 178 5.99 -4.37 18.59
N ARG A 179 7.17 -4.86 18.24
CA ARG A 179 8.39 -4.06 18.12
C ARG A 179 8.39 -3.23 16.85
N VAL A 180 8.83 -1.99 16.97
CA VAL A 180 8.83 -1.01 15.87
C VAL A 180 10.12 -0.20 15.86
N ILE A 181 10.55 0.22 14.66
CA ILE A 181 11.56 1.27 14.49
C ILE A 181 10.83 2.61 14.33
N PRO A 182 11.10 3.62 15.18
CA PRO A 182 10.60 4.98 14.97
C PRO A 182 11.08 5.59 13.65
N GLY A 183 10.21 6.36 13.00
CA GLY A 183 10.44 6.98 11.70
C GLY A 183 9.69 6.30 10.54
N PRO A 184 9.74 6.89 9.34
CA PRO A 184 10.54 8.06 9.00
C PRO A 184 9.92 9.41 9.42
N HIS A 185 8.59 9.49 9.59
CA HIS A 185 7.84 10.73 9.83
C HIS A 185 7.44 10.90 11.31
N GLY A 186 8.43 10.96 12.20
CA GLY A 186 8.23 11.12 13.65
C GLY A 186 8.28 12.57 14.14
N ALA A 187 8.59 12.76 15.41
CA ALA A 187 8.88 14.07 15.98
C ALA A 187 10.33 14.52 15.68
N PRO A 188 10.59 15.84 15.57
CA PRO A 188 9.64 16.94 15.77
C PRO A 188 8.93 17.40 14.49
N ASP A 189 9.28 16.83 13.33
CA ASP A 189 8.90 17.37 12.03
C ASP A 189 7.39 17.25 11.76
N TYR A 190 6.78 16.14 12.19
CA TYR A 190 5.38 15.82 11.90
C TYR A 190 4.52 15.64 13.16
N LEU A 191 5.10 15.03 14.20
CA LEU A 191 4.48 14.85 15.51
C LEU A 191 5.18 15.72 16.54
N THR A 192 4.47 16.15 17.58
CA THR A 192 5.14 16.69 18.77
C THR A 192 5.84 15.56 19.51
N ASP A 193 6.81 15.89 20.37
CA ASP A 193 7.44 14.89 21.23
C ASP A 193 6.41 14.17 22.13
N ALA A 194 5.36 14.87 22.56
CA ALA A 194 4.27 14.30 23.33
C ALA A 194 3.42 13.34 22.48
N GLY A 195 3.04 13.73 21.26
CA GLY A 195 2.33 12.87 20.31
C GLY A 195 3.11 11.60 19.96
N ALA A 196 4.41 11.72 19.75
CA ALA A 196 5.28 10.57 19.50
C ALA A 196 5.37 9.63 20.73
N ARG A 197 5.53 10.15 21.95
CA ARG A 197 5.51 9.31 23.17
C ARG A 197 4.16 8.61 23.37
N ALA A 198 3.07 9.34 23.20
CA ALA A 198 1.72 8.79 23.32
C ALA A 198 1.51 7.60 22.39
N LEU A 199 2.11 7.59 21.18
CA LEU A 199 2.04 6.46 20.25
C LEU A 199 2.55 5.15 20.87
N PHE A 200 3.64 5.21 21.63
CA PHE A 200 4.30 4.04 22.22
C PHE A 200 3.82 3.71 23.64
N GLU A 201 3.32 4.69 24.38
CA GLU A 201 2.80 4.52 25.74
C GLU A 201 1.35 3.99 25.75
N THR A 202 0.60 4.28 24.67
CA THR A 202 -0.78 3.82 24.50
C THR A 202 -0.87 2.30 24.35
N GLN A 203 -1.84 1.72 25.04
CA GLN A 203 -2.33 0.37 24.71
C GLN A 203 -3.48 0.51 23.70
N TRP A 204 -3.20 0.12 22.46
CA TRP A 204 -4.13 0.21 21.35
C TRP A 204 -5.10 -0.96 21.35
N ARG A 205 -6.32 -0.75 20.83
CA ARG A 205 -7.26 -1.83 20.55
C ARG A 205 -7.39 -2.01 19.05
N LEU A 206 -7.41 -3.25 18.58
CA LEU A 206 -7.59 -3.54 17.16
C LEU A 206 -9.04 -3.33 16.72
N ASP A 207 -9.25 -2.53 15.66
CA ASP A 207 -10.58 -2.24 15.08
C ASP A 207 -11.08 -3.44 14.26
N HIS A 208 -12.40 -3.67 14.28
CA HIS A 208 -13.07 -4.73 13.53
C HIS A 208 -12.96 -4.61 12.00
N ARG A 209 -12.62 -3.43 11.48
CA ARG A 209 -12.39 -3.17 10.04
C ARG A 209 -10.96 -3.49 9.58
N SER A 210 -10.19 -4.23 10.37
CA SER A 210 -8.84 -4.66 10.02
C SER A 210 -8.87 -5.92 9.14
N ASP A 211 -8.04 -5.94 8.11
CA ASP A 211 -7.93 -7.05 7.17
C ASP A 211 -6.49 -7.11 6.58
N ARG A 212 -6.29 -7.87 5.50
CA ARG A 212 -4.98 -8.01 4.85
C ARG A 212 -4.43 -6.69 4.26
N THR A 213 -5.28 -5.68 4.06
CA THR A 213 -4.84 -4.35 3.61
C THR A 213 -4.18 -3.56 4.74
N GLY A 214 -4.63 -3.76 5.98
CA GLY A 214 -4.00 -3.17 7.14
C GLY A 214 -4.73 -3.39 8.46
N VAL A 215 -3.98 -3.20 9.54
CA VAL A 215 -4.45 -3.29 10.93
C VAL A 215 -4.74 -1.90 11.46
N ARG A 216 -6.01 -1.63 11.75
CA ARG A 216 -6.48 -0.32 12.24
C ARG A 216 -6.47 -0.30 13.75
N LEU A 217 -5.89 0.75 14.33
CA LEU A 217 -5.76 0.91 15.77
C LEU A 217 -6.76 1.94 16.28
N VAL A 218 -7.46 1.57 17.37
CA VAL A 218 -8.36 2.46 18.12
C VAL A 218 -7.63 2.93 19.36
N GLY A 219 -7.55 4.25 19.52
CA GLY A 219 -6.88 4.92 20.63
C GLY A 219 -6.94 6.45 20.48
N PRO A 220 -6.16 7.20 21.27
CA PRO A 220 -6.07 8.65 21.13
C PRO A 220 -5.52 9.05 19.77
N GLY A 221 -6.01 10.17 19.23
CA GLY A 221 -5.46 10.76 18.02
C GLY A 221 -4.04 11.29 18.27
N PRO A 222 -3.13 11.21 17.28
CA PRO A 222 -1.79 11.74 17.42
C PRO A 222 -1.79 13.28 17.50
N GLU A 223 -0.85 13.82 18.27
CA GLU A 223 -0.60 15.26 18.36
C GLU A 223 0.43 15.66 17.30
N PHE A 224 0.01 16.50 16.34
CA PHE A 224 0.83 16.94 15.22
C PHE A 224 1.60 18.22 15.54
N ALA A 225 2.80 18.36 14.96
CA ALA A 225 3.65 19.54 15.11
C ALA A 225 3.34 20.68 14.11
N ARG A 226 2.41 20.44 13.19
CA ARG A 226 2.01 21.37 12.12
C ARG A 226 0.49 21.52 12.07
N GLY A 227 0.02 22.67 11.58
CA GLY A 227 -1.41 22.99 11.47
C GLY A 227 -2.12 22.34 10.27
N ASP A 228 -1.40 22.07 9.19
CA ASP A 228 -1.94 21.42 7.99
C ASP A 228 -0.84 20.69 7.18
N GLY A 229 -1.22 20.10 6.05
CA GLY A 229 -0.32 19.44 5.10
C GLY A 229 0.02 20.29 3.86
N GLY A 230 -0.32 21.59 3.85
CA GLY A 230 -0.10 22.47 2.70
C GLY A 230 -0.78 21.98 1.41
N ASP A 231 -0.05 22.05 0.29
CA ASP A 231 -0.54 21.63 -1.03
C ASP A 231 -0.84 20.11 -1.12
N ALA A 232 -0.41 19.32 -0.13
CA ALA A 232 -0.73 17.90 -0.04
C ALA A 232 -2.10 17.60 0.61
N GLY A 233 -2.71 18.56 1.31
CA GLY A 233 -4.04 18.44 1.92
C GLY A 233 -4.19 19.22 3.23
N LEU A 234 -5.45 19.41 3.66
CA LEU A 234 -5.77 20.22 4.85
C LEU A 234 -5.41 19.52 6.17
N HIS A 235 -5.34 18.20 6.23
CA HIS A 235 -5.08 17.51 7.49
C HIS A 235 -3.57 17.50 7.81
N PRO A 236 -3.13 17.76 9.06
CA PRO A 236 -1.72 17.69 9.48
C PRO A 236 -0.99 16.37 9.25
N SER A 237 -1.70 15.30 8.91
CA SER A 237 -1.09 14.03 8.53
C SER A 237 -0.78 13.94 7.04
N ASN A 238 -1.29 14.86 6.20
CA ASN A 238 -1.09 14.82 4.76
C ASN A 238 0.34 15.18 4.36
N ILE A 239 0.96 14.35 3.53
CA ILE A 239 2.27 14.60 2.92
C ILE A 239 2.14 14.47 1.41
N HIS A 240 3.08 15.07 0.67
CA HIS A 240 3.26 14.77 -0.74
C HIS A 240 3.48 13.27 -0.91
N ASP A 241 2.76 12.66 -1.84
CA ASP A 241 2.57 11.22 -1.82
C ASP A 241 3.93 10.48 -1.89
N SER A 242 4.10 9.53 -0.98
CA SER A 242 5.32 8.78 -0.74
C SER A 242 4.99 7.30 -0.57
N ALA A 243 5.94 6.43 -0.87
CA ALA A 243 5.76 5.00 -0.66
C ALA A 243 5.76 4.63 0.82
N TYR A 244 4.92 3.67 1.18
CA TYR A 244 4.86 3.05 2.48
C TYR A 244 5.61 1.72 2.49
N PRO A 245 6.41 1.43 3.53
CA PRO A 245 6.89 0.07 3.74
C PRO A 245 5.73 -0.81 4.25
N VAL A 246 5.73 -2.10 3.89
CA VAL A 246 4.86 -3.07 4.55
C VAL A 246 5.19 -3.12 6.05
N GLY A 247 4.18 -3.03 6.91
CA GLY A 247 4.34 -2.84 8.35
C GLY A 247 4.52 -1.37 8.79
N GLY A 248 4.53 -0.41 7.85
CA GLY A 248 4.52 1.01 8.18
C GLY A 248 3.22 1.42 8.86
N ILE A 249 3.31 2.19 9.93
CA ILE A 249 2.15 2.71 10.66
C ILE A 249 1.74 4.04 10.03
N MET A 250 0.85 3.99 9.05
CA MET A 250 0.28 5.18 8.41
C MET A 250 -0.71 5.88 9.35
N VAL A 251 -0.62 7.20 9.48
CA VAL A 251 -1.62 7.99 10.23
C VAL A 251 -2.60 8.64 9.25
N SER A 252 -3.69 7.94 8.92
CA SER A 252 -4.72 8.41 8.01
C SER A 252 -5.69 9.33 8.75
N GLY A 253 -5.58 10.64 8.52
CA GLY A 253 -6.27 11.63 9.37
C GLY A 253 -5.76 11.50 10.80
N GLY A 254 -6.64 11.16 11.75
CA GLY A 254 -6.28 10.84 13.14
C GLY A 254 -6.13 9.35 13.46
N THR A 255 -6.28 8.44 12.49
CA THR A 255 -6.32 6.99 12.73
C THR A 255 -5.02 6.30 12.32
N PRO A 256 -4.26 5.67 13.25
CA PRO A 256 -3.14 4.83 12.91
C PRO A 256 -3.58 3.51 12.25
N VAL A 257 -2.96 3.17 11.12
CA VAL A 257 -3.20 1.95 10.35
C VAL A 257 -1.87 1.34 9.95
N ILE A 258 -1.61 0.11 10.40
CA ILE A 258 -0.41 -0.64 10.04
C ILE A 258 -0.61 -1.30 8.67
N VAL A 259 0.22 -0.97 7.68
CA VAL A 259 0.13 -1.48 6.31
C VAL A 259 0.34 -2.99 6.28
N GLY A 260 -0.64 -3.72 5.76
CA GLY A 260 -0.61 -5.19 5.62
C GLY A 260 0.02 -5.66 4.30
N PRO A 261 0.09 -6.99 4.08
CA PRO A 261 0.66 -7.57 2.86
C PRO A 261 -0.13 -7.30 1.58
N ASP A 262 -1.43 -6.99 1.69
CA ASP A 262 -2.28 -6.52 0.60
C ASP A 262 -2.52 -4.99 0.70
N GLY A 263 -1.67 -4.30 1.46
CA GLY A 263 -1.79 -2.88 1.76
C GLY A 263 -1.38 -1.95 0.62
N PRO A 264 -1.69 -0.66 0.76
CA PRO A 264 -1.37 0.33 -0.26
C PRO A 264 0.13 0.59 -0.35
N SER A 265 0.61 0.87 -1.56
CA SER A 265 2.02 1.23 -1.82
C SER A 265 2.30 2.70 -1.59
N LEU A 266 1.91 3.54 -2.53
CA LEU A 266 2.06 4.99 -2.51
C LEU A 266 0.82 5.61 -1.85
N GLY A 267 1.02 6.60 -1.00
CA GLY A 267 -0.04 7.44 -0.49
C GLY A 267 0.51 8.67 0.23
N GLY A 268 -0.38 9.57 0.66
CA GLY A 268 0.03 10.85 1.23
C GLY A 268 -0.33 11.05 2.69
N PHE A 269 0.11 10.13 3.56
CA PHE A 269 0.00 10.24 5.01
C PHE A 269 1.34 9.95 5.69
N VAL A 270 1.57 10.58 6.85
CA VAL A 270 2.79 10.35 7.64
C VAL A 270 2.89 8.91 8.15
N VAL A 271 4.13 8.44 8.35
CA VAL A 271 4.50 7.12 8.89
C VAL A 271 5.46 7.32 10.06
N PRO A 272 4.97 7.47 11.31
CA PRO A 272 5.83 7.71 12.47
C PRO A 272 6.63 6.52 12.97
N ALA A 273 6.29 5.29 12.59
CA ALA A 273 7.02 4.09 12.96
C ALA A 273 6.73 2.95 11.98
N VAL A 274 7.58 1.93 11.97
CA VAL A 274 7.44 0.73 11.12
C VAL A 274 7.68 -0.53 11.95
N VAL A 275 6.81 -1.52 11.81
CA VAL A 275 6.93 -2.83 12.46
C VAL A 275 8.12 -3.60 11.89
N ILE A 276 8.99 -4.09 12.78
CA ILE A 276 10.15 -4.91 12.39
C ILE A 276 9.67 -6.21 11.74
N ARG A 277 10.44 -6.73 10.80
CA ARG A 277 10.10 -7.96 10.06
C ARG A 277 9.77 -9.13 10.99
N ALA A 278 10.58 -9.37 12.02
CA ALA A 278 10.37 -10.45 12.99
C ALA A 278 9.05 -10.41 13.76
N ASP A 279 8.35 -9.26 13.78
CA ASP A 279 7.08 -9.08 14.48
C ASP A 279 5.87 -8.95 13.54
N ARG A 280 6.07 -8.88 12.21
CA ARG A 280 4.98 -8.74 11.24
C ARG A 280 3.97 -9.90 11.32
N TRP A 281 4.45 -11.11 11.57
CA TRP A 281 3.59 -12.29 11.72
C TRP A 281 2.57 -12.16 12.85
N LYS A 282 2.89 -11.39 13.91
CA LYS A 282 1.97 -11.17 15.04
C LYS A 282 0.69 -10.45 14.57
N LEU A 283 0.82 -9.49 13.66
CA LEU A 283 -0.30 -8.73 13.09
C LEU A 283 -1.31 -9.64 12.40
N ALA A 284 -0.83 -10.71 11.76
CA ALA A 284 -1.66 -11.70 11.09
C ALA A 284 -2.46 -12.57 12.08
N GLN A 285 -2.02 -12.67 13.34
CA GLN A 285 -2.67 -13.45 14.37
C GLN A 285 -3.57 -12.61 15.30
N CYS A 286 -3.44 -11.29 15.28
CA CYS A 286 -4.32 -10.43 16.07
C CYS A 286 -5.79 -10.54 15.64
N ARG A 287 -6.69 -10.51 16.63
CA ARG A 287 -8.15 -10.48 16.44
C ARG A 287 -8.71 -9.08 16.69
N PRO A 288 -9.85 -8.72 16.07
CA PRO A 288 -10.62 -7.56 16.50
C PRO A 288 -10.85 -7.56 18.01
N GLY A 289 -10.53 -6.45 18.67
CA GLY A 289 -10.61 -6.31 20.11
C GLY A 289 -9.33 -6.66 20.89
N ASP A 290 -8.36 -7.35 20.28
CA ASP A 290 -7.05 -7.60 20.90
C ASP A 290 -6.35 -6.28 21.26
N ARG A 291 -5.47 -6.36 22.26
CA ARG A 291 -4.68 -5.20 22.71
C ARG A 291 -3.29 -5.27 22.12
N ILE A 292 -2.82 -4.14 21.59
CA ILE A 292 -1.49 -3.99 21.01
C ILE A 292 -0.73 -2.92 21.78
N ARG A 293 0.50 -3.23 22.19
CA ARG A 293 1.48 -2.23 22.64
C ARG A 293 2.60 -2.15 21.60
N LEU A 294 2.84 -0.95 21.10
CA LEU A 294 3.95 -0.65 20.21
C LEU A 294 5.19 -0.38 21.05
N VAL A 295 6.27 -1.13 20.84
CA VAL A 295 7.52 -0.99 21.61
C VAL A 295 8.64 -0.55 20.67
N PRO A 296 9.18 0.67 20.82
CA PRO A 296 10.33 1.09 20.04
C PRO A 296 11.54 0.23 20.42
N VAL A 297 12.31 -0.16 19.41
CA VAL A 297 13.57 -0.92 19.54
C VAL A 297 14.68 -0.23 18.74
N THR A 298 15.93 -0.54 19.06
CA THR A 298 17.07 -0.08 18.25
C THR A 298 17.21 -0.91 16.97
N PRO A 299 17.93 -0.42 15.95
CA PRO A 299 18.27 -1.22 14.78
C PRO A 299 18.97 -2.54 15.13
N GLU A 300 19.88 -2.52 16.10
CA GLU A 300 20.62 -3.71 16.54
C GLU A 300 19.70 -4.75 17.18
N GLU A 301 18.74 -4.31 17.99
CA GLU A 301 17.72 -5.18 18.57
C GLU A 301 16.77 -5.76 17.50
N ALA A 302 16.49 -5.00 16.43
CA ALA A 302 15.73 -5.50 15.29
C ALA A 302 16.52 -6.53 14.48
N ASP A 303 17.80 -6.28 14.21
CA ASP A 303 18.68 -7.22 13.52
C ASP A 303 18.84 -8.53 14.31
N GLU A 304 19.02 -8.45 15.63
CA GLU A 304 19.04 -9.63 16.51
C GLU A 304 17.72 -10.41 16.45
N ALA A 305 16.59 -9.71 16.40
CA ALA A 305 15.27 -10.32 16.29
C ALA A 305 15.01 -10.98 14.93
N ASN A 306 15.59 -10.43 13.85
CA ASN A 306 15.46 -10.94 12.49
C ASN A 306 16.39 -12.15 12.21
N GLY A 307 17.36 -12.40 13.09
CA GLY A 307 18.29 -13.52 12.99
C GLY A 307 17.63 -14.90 13.07
N THR A 308 18.37 -15.93 12.64
CA THR A 308 17.88 -17.33 12.58
C THR A 308 17.61 -17.97 13.94
N ARG A 309 18.14 -17.39 15.02
CA ARG A 309 17.95 -17.86 16.40
C ARG A 309 17.65 -16.65 17.30
N PRO A 310 16.45 -16.06 17.17
CA PRO A 310 16.12 -14.88 17.92
C PRO A 310 16.13 -15.19 19.43
N PRO A 311 16.55 -14.24 20.27
CA PRO A 311 16.60 -14.45 21.71
C PRO A 311 15.19 -14.77 22.27
N THR A 312 15.13 -15.79 23.12
CA THR A 312 13.92 -16.19 23.84
C THR A 312 13.81 -15.37 25.12
N GLY A 313 13.42 -14.10 24.98
CA GLY A 313 13.26 -13.19 26.12
C GLY A 313 12.38 -12.00 25.77
N THR A 314 11.80 -11.38 26.79
CA THR A 314 11.07 -10.11 26.60
C THR A 314 12.07 -9.06 26.13
N PRO A 315 11.82 -8.40 24.98
CA PRO A 315 12.69 -7.33 24.50
C PRO A 315 12.87 -6.27 25.59
N ARG A 316 14.10 -5.80 25.77
CA ARG A 316 14.33 -4.61 26.59
C ARG A 316 13.69 -3.46 25.83
N ALA A 317 12.59 -2.91 26.35
CA ALA A 317 11.97 -1.75 25.71
C ALA A 317 12.99 -0.61 25.65
N ALA A 318 13.40 -0.22 24.45
CA ALA A 318 14.17 1.00 24.28
C ALA A 318 13.25 2.17 24.67
N ARG A 319 13.83 3.22 25.26
CA ARG A 319 13.07 4.46 25.37
C ARG A 319 12.94 5.04 23.98
N TRP A 320 11.76 5.51 23.64
CA TRP A 320 11.56 6.25 22.40
C TRP A 320 12.61 7.36 22.27
N ALA A 321 13.23 7.42 21.09
CA ALA A 321 14.13 8.48 20.67
C ALA A 321 13.64 9.04 19.32
N ARG A 322 14.04 10.28 19.02
CA ARG A 322 13.72 10.90 17.72
C ARG A 322 14.41 10.10 16.60
N PRO A 323 13.77 9.96 15.41
CA PRO A 323 14.39 9.27 14.30
C PRO A 323 15.63 10.02 13.80
N ASP A 324 16.79 9.36 13.82
CA ASP A 324 18.03 9.91 13.28
C ASP A 324 18.09 9.77 11.76
N ALA A 325 18.69 10.75 11.10
CA ALA A 325 19.03 10.66 9.69
C ALA A 325 20.31 9.83 9.52
N LEU A 326 20.28 8.85 8.61
CA LEU A 326 21.47 8.11 8.17
C LEU A 326 22.32 8.92 7.18
N LEU A 327 21.70 9.90 6.51
CA LEU A 327 22.33 10.86 5.63
C LEU A 327 21.57 12.18 5.72
N ALA A 328 22.31 13.29 5.82
CA ALA A 328 21.77 14.63 5.64
C ALA A 328 22.78 15.45 4.82
N LEU A 329 22.35 15.89 3.64
CA LEU A 329 23.13 16.72 2.74
C LEU A 329 22.45 18.10 2.64
N PRO A 330 23.17 19.21 2.88
CA PRO A 330 22.59 20.54 2.71
C PRO A 330 22.33 20.84 1.23
N ALA A 331 21.54 21.88 0.97
CA ALA A 331 21.38 22.39 -0.38
C ALA A 331 22.71 22.96 -0.90
N GLU A 332 23.03 22.70 -2.17
CA GLU A 332 24.26 23.15 -2.83
C GLU A 332 23.97 23.49 -4.30
N GLY A 333 24.09 24.77 -4.67
CA GLY A 333 23.75 25.24 -6.02
C GLY A 333 22.29 24.94 -6.39
N GLU A 334 22.08 24.24 -7.51
CA GLU A 334 20.76 23.79 -7.97
C GLU A 334 20.27 22.50 -7.29
N ARG A 335 21.10 21.90 -6.42
CA ARG A 335 20.74 20.68 -5.70
C ARG A 335 20.07 21.06 -4.37
N PRO A 336 18.79 20.69 -4.17
CA PRO A 336 18.13 20.88 -2.90
C PRO A 336 18.75 20.03 -1.79
N ALA A 337 18.40 20.32 -0.54
CA ALA A 337 18.79 19.46 0.59
C ALA A 337 18.21 18.05 0.42
N LEU A 338 18.94 17.04 0.91
CA LEU A 338 18.52 15.63 0.86
C LEU A 338 18.70 15.01 2.24
N VAL A 339 17.68 14.31 2.71
CA VAL A 339 17.72 13.58 3.99
C VAL A 339 17.33 12.13 3.75
N ALA A 340 18.10 11.17 4.27
CA ALA A 340 17.75 9.75 4.27
C ALA A 340 17.53 9.25 5.69
N ARG A 341 16.35 8.70 5.96
CA ARG A 341 15.93 8.17 7.27
C ARG A 341 15.57 6.70 7.16
N ARG A 342 15.69 5.97 8.27
CA ARG A 342 15.15 4.61 8.37
C ARG A 342 13.63 4.65 8.25
N ALA A 343 13.09 3.73 7.45
CA ALA A 343 11.66 3.45 7.34
C ALA A 343 11.41 1.99 7.72
N GLY A 344 11.79 1.64 8.96
CA GLY A 344 11.89 0.26 9.42
C GLY A 344 13.31 -0.25 9.47
N ASP A 345 13.43 -1.56 9.64
CA ASP A 345 14.67 -2.33 9.64
C ASP A 345 15.22 -2.59 8.23
N HIS A 346 14.35 -2.61 7.21
CA HIS A 346 14.73 -2.99 5.83
C HIS A 346 14.46 -1.93 4.76
N HIS A 347 14.10 -0.70 5.14
CA HIS A 347 13.87 0.36 4.16
C HIS A 347 14.59 1.66 4.52
N LEU A 348 15.13 2.31 3.49
CA LEU A 348 15.64 3.67 3.54
C LEU A 348 14.66 4.59 2.80
N LEU A 349 14.10 5.58 3.49
CA LEU A 349 13.34 6.65 2.84
C LEU A 349 14.28 7.83 2.61
N VAL A 350 14.46 8.23 1.36
CA VAL A 350 15.16 9.45 0.95
C VAL A 350 14.13 10.52 0.63
N GLU A 351 14.25 11.70 1.21
CA GLU A 351 13.41 12.86 0.95
C GLU A 351 14.26 14.02 0.41
N VAL A 352 13.78 14.68 -0.64
CA VAL A 352 14.53 15.72 -1.38
C VAL A 352 13.77 17.05 -1.32
N GLY A 353 14.49 18.13 -1.00
CA GLY A 353 13.96 19.50 -0.93
C GLY A 353 13.01 19.79 0.23
N PRO A 354 12.37 20.97 0.26
CA PRO A 354 11.29 21.26 1.20
C PRO A 354 10.06 20.39 0.92
N ALA A 355 9.11 20.35 1.86
CA ALA A 355 7.82 19.67 1.71
C ALA A 355 6.88 20.48 0.80
N GLU A 356 7.27 20.63 -0.46
CA GLU A 356 6.56 21.36 -1.51
C GLU A 356 6.49 20.52 -2.79
N LEU A 357 5.51 20.82 -3.65
CA LEU A 357 5.45 20.27 -4.99
C LEU A 357 6.42 21.04 -5.91
N ASP A 358 7.52 20.40 -6.27
CA ASP A 358 8.48 20.90 -7.25
C ASP A 358 8.80 19.81 -8.29
N LEU A 359 8.54 20.10 -9.57
CA LEU A 359 8.76 19.16 -10.66
C LEU A 359 10.25 19.00 -11.03
N ALA A 360 11.11 19.98 -10.69
CA ALA A 360 12.56 19.82 -10.79
C ALA A 360 13.05 18.82 -9.74
N VAL A 361 12.56 18.94 -8.50
CA VAL A 361 12.83 17.96 -7.42
C VAL A 361 12.34 16.57 -7.84
N ARG A 362 11.14 16.47 -8.41
CA ARG A 362 10.62 15.19 -8.90
C ARG A 362 11.53 14.58 -9.96
N LEU A 363 12.02 15.37 -10.92
CA LEU A 363 12.97 14.90 -11.92
C LEU A 363 14.28 14.43 -11.26
N GLN A 364 14.80 15.16 -10.28
CA GLN A 364 16.01 14.75 -9.53
C GLN A 364 15.81 13.44 -8.78
N VAL A 365 14.63 13.21 -8.18
CA VAL A 365 14.28 11.91 -7.55
C VAL A 365 14.32 10.78 -8.57
N HIS A 366 13.81 11.01 -9.79
CA HIS A 366 13.88 10.01 -10.86
C HIS A 366 15.32 9.68 -11.26
N LEU A 367 16.13 10.72 -11.49
CA LEU A 367 17.54 10.56 -11.84
C LEU A 367 18.33 9.90 -10.70
N LEU A 368 18.00 10.20 -9.44
CA LEU A 368 18.57 9.54 -8.28
C LEU A 368 18.22 8.05 -8.25
N ALA A 369 16.96 7.69 -8.48
CA ALA A 369 16.53 6.30 -8.54
C ALA A 369 17.28 5.53 -9.65
N GLN A 370 17.43 6.14 -10.83
CA GLN A 370 18.21 5.57 -11.94
C GLN A 370 19.70 5.44 -11.60
N ALA A 371 20.30 6.45 -10.96
CA ALA A 371 21.71 6.48 -10.61
C ALA A 371 22.07 5.51 -9.47
N VAL A 372 21.17 5.32 -8.50
CA VAL A 372 21.30 4.27 -7.47
C VAL A 372 21.19 2.90 -8.14
N GLY A 373 20.24 2.72 -9.06
CA GLY A 373 20.03 1.47 -9.78
C GLY A 373 19.57 0.33 -8.86
N THR A 374 20.07 -0.88 -9.12
CA THR A 374 19.74 -2.10 -8.36
C THR A 374 21.02 -2.80 -7.89
N PRO A 375 21.82 -2.18 -6.99
CA PRO A 375 23.01 -2.83 -6.45
C PRO A 375 22.62 -4.11 -5.70
N ASP A 376 23.54 -5.06 -5.58
CA ASP A 376 23.25 -6.30 -4.85
C ASP A 376 22.79 -5.99 -3.42
N GLY A 377 21.66 -6.58 -3.03
CA GLY A 377 20.96 -6.30 -1.78
C GLY A 377 19.82 -5.28 -1.88
N VAL A 378 19.70 -4.44 -2.91
CA VAL A 378 18.46 -3.66 -3.14
C VAL A 378 17.41 -4.56 -3.78
N VAL A 379 16.26 -4.70 -3.10
CA VAL A 379 15.15 -5.56 -3.53
C VAL A 379 14.14 -4.75 -4.34
N GLU A 380 13.91 -3.50 -3.96
CA GLU A 380 12.89 -2.66 -4.57
C GLU A 380 13.20 -1.18 -4.42
N SER A 381 12.78 -0.40 -5.42
CA SER A 381 12.94 1.05 -5.49
C SER A 381 11.60 1.66 -5.88
N VAL A 382 11.07 2.53 -5.03
CA VAL A 382 9.77 3.18 -5.27
C VAL A 382 9.91 4.69 -5.18
N GLU A 383 9.65 5.35 -6.30
CA GLU A 383 9.62 6.80 -6.42
C GLU A 383 8.28 7.35 -5.93
N GLY A 384 8.34 8.30 -5.00
CA GLY A 384 7.24 9.19 -4.64
C GLY A 384 7.37 10.54 -5.34
N VAL A 385 6.58 11.52 -4.91
CA VAL A 385 6.61 12.88 -5.51
C VAL A 385 7.94 13.57 -5.28
N ARG A 386 8.46 13.48 -4.05
CA ARG A 386 9.72 14.12 -3.62
C ARG A 386 10.56 13.17 -2.76
N SER A 387 10.32 11.88 -2.90
CA SER A 387 10.93 10.85 -2.09
C SER A 387 11.28 9.59 -2.89
N LEU A 388 12.20 8.81 -2.36
CA LEU A 388 12.61 7.51 -2.90
C LEU A 388 12.68 6.52 -1.74
N LEU A 389 11.82 5.50 -1.75
CA LEU A 389 11.86 4.40 -0.79
C LEU A 389 12.65 3.24 -1.40
N LEU A 390 13.70 2.82 -0.71
CA LEU A 390 14.56 1.71 -1.11
C LEU A 390 14.40 0.56 -0.11
N ALA A 391 13.93 -0.59 -0.57
CA ALA A 391 13.88 -1.82 0.22
C ALA A 391 15.17 -2.62 0.01
N VAL A 392 15.71 -3.21 1.08
CA VAL A 392 16.93 -4.02 1.02
C VAL A 392 16.74 -5.41 1.63
N ASP A 393 17.57 -6.34 1.18
CA ASP A 393 18.00 -7.48 1.97
C ASP A 393 19.16 -7.02 2.85
N GLU A 394 18.85 -6.77 4.12
CA GLU A 394 19.75 -6.26 5.14
C GLU A 394 20.93 -7.19 5.40
N THR A 395 20.78 -8.49 5.13
CA THR A 395 21.85 -9.48 5.31
C THR A 395 22.94 -9.32 4.25
N ARG A 396 22.61 -8.67 3.12
CA ARG A 396 23.52 -8.36 2.02
C ARG A 396 23.94 -6.89 1.99
N LEU A 397 23.02 -5.97 2.31
CA LEU A 397 23.25 -4.53 2.22
C LEU A 397 22.67 -3.77 3.43
N PRO A 398 23.52 -3.41 4.40
CA PRO A 398 23.10 -2.59 5.53
C PRO A 398 22.68 -1.17 5.12
N LEU A 399 21.61 -0.63 5.73
CA LEU A 399 21.09 0.71 5.41
C LEU A 399 22.13 1.85 5.46
N PRO A 400 23.08 1.89 6.43
CA PRO A 400 24.13 2.92 6.42
C PRO A 400 25.04 2.86 5.20
N HIS A 401 25.24 1.68 4.61
CA HIS A 401 26.00 1.53 3.36
C HIS A 401 25.19 2.03 2.17
N LEU A 402 23.90 1.68 2.10
CA LEU A 402 23.01 2.19 1.08
C LEU A 402 22.91 3.72 1.11
N ALA A 403 22.86 4.32 2.30
CA ALA A 403 22.87 5.79 2.46
C ALA A 403 24.12 6.44 1.83
N LYS A 404 25.30 5.80 1.94
CA LYS A 404 26.51 6.28 1.25
C LYS A 404 26.40 6.16 -0.28
N THR A 405 25.79 5.08 -0.77
CA THR A 405 25.53 4.88 -2.20
C THR A 405 24.59 5.97 -2.73
N VAL A 406 23.53 6.31 -1.99
CA VAL A 406 22.63 7.43 -2.30
C VAL A 406 23.39 8.75 -2.35
N ALA A 407 24.28 9.03 -1.39
CA ALA A 407 25.09 10.25 -1.38
C ALA A 407 25.99 10.36 -2.62
N GLN A 408 26.63 9.26 -3.02
CA GLN A 408 27.47 9.21 -4.22
C GLN A 408 26.64 9.42 -5.50
N ALA A 409 25.50 8.74 -5.62
CA ALA A 409 24.58 8.90 -6.75
C ALA A 409 24.07 10.35 -6.84
N TRP A 410 23.68 10.95 -5.71
CA TRP A 410 23.25 12.35 -5.62
C TRP A 410 24.33 13.32 -6.09
N GLN A 411 25.58 13.11 -5.69
CA GLN A 411 26.71 13.94 -6.11
C GLN A 411 27.01 13.81 -7.61
N GLY A 412 26.72 12.66 -8.22
CA GLY A 412 26.95 12.35 -9.62
C GLY A 412 25.82 12.76 -10.58
N LEU A 413 24.70 13.30 -10.09
CA LEU A 413 23.58 13.67 -10.96
C LEU A 413 23.96 14.74 -11.99
N PRO A 414 23.52 14.63 -13.25
CA PRO A 414 23.76 15.64 -14.28
C PRO A 414 23.03 16.95 -13.95
N ALA A 415 23.45 18.04 -14.60
CA ALA A 415 22.69 19.29 -14.56
C ALA A 415 21.31 19.08 -15.20
N LEU A 416 20.25 19.56 -14.56
CA LEU A 416 18.89 19.29 -15.04
C LEU A 416 18.61 19.90 -16.42
N SER A 417 19.31 20.97 -16.78
CA SER A 417 19.22 21.62 -18.09
C SER A 417 19.71 20.75 -19.24
N THR A 418 20.48 19.68 -18.97
CA THR A 418 20.98 18.74 -19.99
C THR A 418 20.15 17.47 -20.10
N VAL A 419 19.08 17.35 -19.30
CA VAL A 419 18.29 16.12 -19.21
C VAL A 419 17.16 16.15 -20.24
N GLU A 420 17.13 15.12 -21.09
CA GLU A 420 16.03 14.80 -21.98
C GLU A 420 15.37 13.50 -21.50
N LEU A 421 14.06 13.55 -21.26
CA LEU A 421 13.31 12.44 -20.71
C LEU A 421 12.31 11.90 -21.74
N PRO A 422 12.48 10.65 -22.22
CA PRO A 422 11.47 10.00 -23.05
C PRO A 422 10.16 9.81 -22.28
N ALA A 423 9.07 10.27 -22.87
CA ALA A 423 7.74 10.22 -22.29
C ALA A 423 6.68 9.92 -23.35
N ARG A 424 5.41 9.82 -22.93
CA ARG A 424 4.29 9.61 -23.84
C ARG A 424 3.13 10.51 -23.44
N GLU A 425 2.48 11.11 -24.42
CA GLU A 425 1.14 11.64 -24.23
C GLU A 425 0.12 10.51 -24.31
N VAL A 426 -0.82 10.47 -23.36
CA VAL A 426 -1.86 9.45 -23.25
C VAL A 426 -3.22 10.13 -23.24
N ALA A 427 -4.02 9.88 -24.28
CA ALA A 427 -5.37 10.42 -24.38
C ALA A 427 -6.38 9.48 -23.70
N LEU A 428 -7.08 10.00 -22.68
CA LEU A 428 -8.04 9.26 -21.88
C LEU A 428 -9.46 9.84 -22.02
N PRO A 429 -10.48 9.03 -22.40
CA PRO A 429 -11.87 9.48 -22.35
C PRO A 429 -12.29 9.66 -20.89
N ILE A 430 -13.06 10.70 -20.57
CA ILE A 430 -13.63 10.89 -19.22
C ILE A 430 -15.12 11.17 -19.31
N ALA A 431 -15.92 10.41 -18.57
CA ALA A 431 -17.28 10.79 -18.25
C ALA A 431 -17.24 11.61 -16.95
N PHE A 432 -17.48 12.91 -17.06
CA PHE A 432 -17.77 13.76 -15.90
C PHE A 432 -19.16 13.45 -15.36
N ASP A 433 -19.38 13.67 -14.06
CA ASP A 433 -20.65 13.35 -13.38
C ASP A 433 -21.13 11.90 -13.59
N ASP A 434 -20.19 10.95 -13.56
CA ASP A 434 -20.48 9.51 -13.73
C ASP A 434 -21.36 8.98 -12.57
N PRO A 435 -22.43 8.20 -12.87
CA PRO A 435 -23.32 7.65 -11.83
C PRO A 435 -22.62 6.80 -10.77
N ALA A 436 -21.55 6.07 -11.12
CA ALA A 436 -20.84 5.24 -10.14
C ALA A 436 -20.01 6.11 -9.17
N ALA A 437 -19.52 7.27 -9.60
CA ALA A 437 -18.87 8.22 -8.72
C ALA A 437 -19.86 8.77 -7.67
N HIS A 438 -21.08 9.13 -8.10
CA HIS A 438 -22.15 9.54 -7.17
C HIS A 438 -22.54 8.43 -6.19
N GLU A 439 -22.63 7.19 -6.65
CA GLU A 439 -22.87 6.05 -5.77
C GLU A 439 -21.82 5.94 -4.65
N ALA A 440 -20.54 6.16 -4.96
CA ALA A 440 -19.47 6.13 -3.97
C ALA A 440 -19.65 7.23 -2.91
N MET A 441 -20.06 8.43 -3.32
CA MET A 441 -20.35 9.55 -2.41
C MET A 441 -21.56 9.22 -1.52
N THR A 442 -22.65 8.71 -2.08
CA THR A 442 -23.84 8.30 -1.32
C THR A 442 -23.53 7.20 -0.32
N ARG A 443 -22.80 6.15 -0.73
CA ARG A 443 -22.39 5.06 0.18
C ARG A 443 -21.56 5.60 1.35
N TYR A 444 -20.60 6.49 1.07
CA TYR A 444 -19.78 7.11 2.11
C TYR A 444 -20.63 7.93 3.09
N GLN A 445 -21.50 8.80 2.58
CA GLN A 445 -22.34 9.66 3.41
C GLN A 445 -23.23 8.82 4.34
N ASN A 446 -23.79 7.72 3.83
CA ASN A 446 -24.70 6.88 4.59
C ASN A 446 -24.01 5.95 5.59
N SER A 447 -22.78 5.52 5.33
CA SER A 447 -22.15 4.42 6.11
C SER A 447 -20.87 4.82 6.85
N VAL A 448 -20.27 5.97 6.53
CA VAL A 448 -18.98 6.39 7.08
C VAL A 448 -19.06 7.74 7.78
N ARG A 449 -19.46 8.79 7.06
CA ARG A 449 -19.54 10.15 7.60
C ARG A 449 -20.58 10.99 6.87
N TRP A 450 -21.71 11.23 7.53
CA TRP A 450 -22.87 11.90 6.93
C TRP A 450 -22.73 13.42 6.80
N ASP A 451 -21.89 14.03 7.64
CA ASP A 451 -21.72 15.48 7.81
C ASP A 451 -20.43 16.03 7.18
N ALA A 452 -19.76 15.23 6.33
CA ALA A 452 -18.50 15.63 5.74
C ALA A 452 -18.66 16.86 4.82
N PRO A 453 -17.75 17.86 4.85
CA PRO A 453 -17.89 19.09 4.05
C PRO A 453 -17.91 18.88 2.53
N TRP A 454 -17.37 17.75 2.07
CA TRP A 454 -17.35 17.33 0.67
C TRP A 454 -18.57 16.52 0.24
N CYS A 455 -19.51 16.23 1.15
CA CYS A 455 -20.79 15.60 0.84
C CYS A 455 -21.90 16.65 0.69
N PRO A 456 -22.94 16.38 -0.11
CA PRO A 456 -23.17 15.16 -0.88
C PRO A 456 -22.42 15.11 -2.22
N ASP A 457 -21.69 16.17 -2.59
CA ASP A 457 -21.18 16.36 -3.94
C ASP A 457 -19.74 16.90 -3.96
N ASN A 458 -18.82 16.04 -4.39
CA ASN A 458 -17.41 16.35 -4.41
C ASN A 458 -17.03 17.43 -5.43
N VAL A 459 -17.72 17.51 -6.58
CA VAL A 459 -17.41 18.51 -7.61
C VAL A 459 -17.81 19.89 -7.10
N GLU A 460 -18.95 19.97 -6.41
CA GLU A 460 -19.38 21.21 -5.75
C GLU A 460 -18.39 21.63 -4.64
N PHE A 461 -17.85 20.67 -3.88
CA PHE A 461 -16.78 20.93 -2.95
C PHE A 461 -15.51 21.45 -3.63
N ILE A 462 -15.06 20.81 -4.72
CA ILE A 462 -13.90 21.23 -5.51
C ILE A 462 -14.09 22.66 -6.03
N ARG A 463 -15.28 22.97 -6.55
CA ARG A 463 -15.65 24.31 -7.02
C ARG A 463 -15.50 25.34 -5.90
N ARG A 464 -16.11 25.08 -4.73
CA ARG A 464 -16.12 25.97 -3.57
C ARG A 464 -14.72 26.23 -3.03
N ILE A 465 -13.95 25.17 -2.75
CA ILE A 465 -12.61 25.29 -2.15
C ILE A 465 -11.59 25.96 -3.09
N ASN A 466 -11.84 25.97 -4.40
CA ASN A 466 -10.99 26.66 -5.38
C ASN A 466 -11.52 28.03 -5.83
N GLY A 467 -12.66 28.49 -5.30
CA GLY A 467 -13.23 29.79 -5.63
C GLY A 467 -13.68 29.91 -7.09
N LEU A 468 -14.20 28.81 -7.65
CA LEU A 468 -14.72 28.77 -9.02
C LEU A 468 -16.19 29.22 -9.07
N ALA A 469 -16.60 29.84 -10.18
CA ALA A 469 -17.92 30.45 -10.29
C ALA A 469 -19.00 29.41 -10.51
N GLN A 470 -18.73 28.42 -11.36
CA GLN A 470 -19.68 27.41 -11.79
C GLN A 470 -19.12 26.00 -11.64
N ARG A 471 -20.01 25.00 -11.52
CA ARG A 471 -19.64 23.58 -11.51
C ARG A 471 -18.83 23.22 -12.77
N ALA A 472 -19.28 23.69 -13.93
CA ALA A 472 -18.65 23.43 -15.23
C ALA A 472 -17.18 23.86 -15.28
N ASP A 473 -16.81 24.94 -14.57
CA ASP A 473 -15.41 25.40 -14.50
C ASP A 473 -14.45 24.32 -13.98
N VAL A 474 -14.93 23.42 -13.11
CA VAL A 474 -14.13 22.27 -12.62
C VAL A 474 -13.80 21.33 -13.77
N PHE A 475 -14.80 20.98 -14.58
CA PHE A 475 -14.64 20.05 -15.70
C PHE A 475 -13.80 20.66 -16.81
N ASP A 476 -14.01 21.94 -17.10
CA ASP A 476 -13.24 22.67 -18.12
C ASP A 476 -11.75 22.71 -17.76
N ILE A 477 -11.42 23.01 -16.49
CA ILE A 477 -10.04 22.98 -16.00
C ILE A 477 -9.46 21.55 -16.10
N VAL A 478 -10.22 20.53 -15.70
CA VAL A 478 -9.74 19.13 -15.75
C VAL A 478 -9.51 18.65 -17.18
N ALA A 479 -10.36 19.03 -18.13
CA ALA A 479 -10.21 18.67 -19.53
C ALA A 479 -9.09 19.47 -20.24
N ALA A 480 -8.89 20.73 -19.86
CA ALA A 480 -7.86 21.58 -20.46
C ALA A 480 -6.43 21.21 -20.03
N ALA A 481 -6.28 20.65 -18.83
CA ALA A 481 -5.00 20.36 -18.22
C ALA A 481 -4.18 19.26 -18.94
N THR A 482 -2.87 19.38 -18.85
CA THR A 482 -1.91 18.30 -19.16
C THR A 482 -1.33 17.82 -17.84
N TYR A 483 -1.57 16.55 -17.50
CA TYR A 483 -1.16 15.98 -16.22
C TYR A 483 0.11 15.16 -16.39
N LEU A 484 1.16 15.49 -15.65
CA LEU A 484 2.35 14.67 -15.55
C LEU A 484 2.14 13.56 -14.51
N VAL A 485 2.29 12.30 -14.89
CA VAL A 485 2.34 11.18 -13.93
C VAL A 485 3.66 11.25 -13.16
N VAL A 486 3.58 11.52 -11.86
CA VAL A 486 4.75 11.63 -10.97
C VAL A 486 5.00 10.36 -10.15
N GLY A 487 4.14 9.36 -10.25
CA GLY A 487 4.30 8.08 -9.58
C GLY A 487 3.15 7.14 -9.91
N LEU A 488 3.28 5.88 -9.54
CA LEU A 488 2.27 4.85 -9.74
C LEU A 488 1.96 4.14 -8.41
N GLY A 489 0.80 3.51 -8.33
CA GLY A 489 0.36 2.80 -7.14
C GLY A 489 -0.34 3.66 -6.08
N ASP A 490 -0.87 4.84 -6.44
CA ASP A 490 -1.73 5.71 -5.61
C ASP A 490 -3.19 5.68 -6.12
N VAL A 491 -4.05 4.77 -5.68
CA VAL A 491 -3.70 3.59 -4.88
C VAL A 491 -3.95 2.30 -5.66
N TYR A 492 -2.96 1.41 -5.60
CA TYR A 492 -2.91 0.08 -6.23
C TYR A 492 -2.84 0.04 -7.77
N LEU A 493 -2.31 -1.07 -8.28
CA LEU A 493 -2.46 -1.55 -9.67
C LEU A 493 -2.27 -0.47 -10.75
N GLY A 494 -1.13 0.21 -10.75
CA GLY A 494 -0.77 1.20 -11.76
C GLY A 494 -1.59 2.48 -11.71
N ALA A 495 -2.38 2.70 -10.65
CA ALA A 495 -3.07 3.97 -10.42
C ALA A 495 -2.04 5.11 -10.37
N PRO A 496 -2.15 6.13 -11.24
CA PRO A 496 -1.19 7.22 -11.26
C PRO A 496 -1.45 8.18 -10.10
N VAL A 497 -0.38 8.74 -9.56
CA VAL A 497 -0.42 10.08 -8.96
C VAL A 497 0.05 11.04 -10.06
N ALA A 498 -0.79 12.00 -10.43
CA ALA A 498 -0.51 12.92 -11.53
C ALA A 498 -0.77 14.36 -11.12
N VAL A 499 -0.10 15.30 -11.78
CA VAL A 499 -0.18 16.72 -11.44
C VAL A 499 -0.22 17.59 -12.69
N PRO A 500 -1.07 18.63 -12.73
CA PRO A 500 -1.06 19.56 -13.85
C PRO A 500 0.29 20.28 -13.99
N LEU A 501 0.85 20.26 -15.20
CA LEU A 501 2.07 21.01 -15.52
C LEU A 501 1.85 22.51 -15.29
N ASP A 502 0.79 23.07 -15.88
CA ASP A 502 0.38 24.46 -15.68
C ASP A 502 -0.16 24.68 -14.26
N PRO A 503 0.47 25.56 -13.45
CA PRO A 503 -0.02 25.90 -12.12
C PRO A 503 -1.46 26.46 -12.10
N ALA A 504 -1.95 27.06 -13.19
CA ALA A 504 -3.32 27.56 -13.30
C ALA A 504 -4.37 26.44 -13.40
N HIS A 505 -3.95 25.20 -13.67
CA HIS A 505 -4.82 24.04 -13.70
C HIS A 505 -4.78 23.21 -12.39
N ARG A 506 -3.97 23.62 -11.42
CA ARG A 506 -3.82 22.93 -10.13
C ARG A 506 -4.99 23.27 -9.21
N LEU A 507 -6.07 22.49 -9.34
CA LEU A 507 -7.14 22.45 -8.35
C LEU A 507 -6.62 21.79 -7.08
N VAL A 508 -6.84 22.42 -5.93
CA VAL A 508 -6.43 21.91 -4.62
C VAL A 508 -7.66 21.48 -3.83
N THR A 509 -7.59 20.30 -3.23
CA THR A 509 -8.66 19.72 -2.41
C THR A 509 -8.09 19.14 -1.12
N THR A 510 -8.95 18.63 -0.24
CA THR A 510 -8.52 17.74 0.84
C THR A 510 -8.85 16.29 0.51
N LYS A 511 -8.05 15.38 1.07
CA LYS A 511 -8.38 13.95 1.09
C LYS A 511 -9.49 13.70 2.12
N TYR A 512 -10.29 12.66 1.88
CA TYR A 512 -11.35 12.23 2.78
C TYR A 512 -10.80 11.89 4.17
N ASP A 513 -11.57 12.26 5.19
CA ASP A 513 -11.29 11.93 6.59
C ASP A 513 -12.56 11.41 7.31
N PRO A 514 -12.64 10.10 7.62
CA PRO A 514 -11.75 9.04 7.13
C PRO A 514 -11.97 8.74 5.64
N PRO A 515 -11.06 8.00 4.96
CA PRO A 515 -11.20 7.59 3.56
C PRO A 515 -12.45 6.74 3.28
N ARG A 516 -12.90 6.70 2.01
CA ARG A 516 -13.96 5.78 1.58
C ARG A 516 -13.51 4.34 1.66
N THR A 517 -14.44 3.46 2.01
CA THR A 517 -14.27 2.00 1.96
C THR A 517 -14.48 1.44 0.55
N TRP A 518 -15.16 2.18 -0.34
CA TRP A 518 -15.46 1.77 -1.70
C TRP A 518 -15.40 2.95 -2.68
N THR A 519 -14.76 2.70 -3.82
CA THR A 519 -14.59 3.59 -4.97
C THR A 519 -14.64 2.72 -6.22
N PRO A 520 -15.41 3.07 -7.26
CA PRO A 520 -15.51 2.24 -8.45
C PRO A 520 -14.20 2.26 -9.24
N ALA A 521 -13.92 1.14 -9.91
CA ALA A 521 -12.75 1.03 -10.76
C ALA A 521 -12.70 2.15 -11.82
N ASN A 522 -11.54 2.79 -11.91
CA ASN A 522 -11.19 3.88 -12.82
C ASN A 522 -11.98 5.17 -12.60
N ALA A 523 -12.51 5.36 -11.40
CA ALA A 523 -12.87 6.70 -10.95
C ALA A 523 -11.63 7.61 -11.06
N VAL A 524 -11.88 8.87 -11.40
CA VAL A 524 -10.89 9.94 -11.42
C VAL A 524 -11.15 10.84 -10.22
N GLY A 525 -10.12 11.12 -9.43
CA GLY A 525 -10.27 11.96 -8.25
C GLY A 525 -9.10 12.92 -8.04
N ILE A 526 -9.34 13.96 -7.24
CA ILE A 526 -8.37 15.00 -6.88
C ILE A 526 -8.18 15.03 -5.36
N GLY A 527 -6.94 14.96 -4.88
CA GLY A 527 -6.58 14.95 -3.45
C GLY A 527 -5.33 15.79 -3.21
N GLY A 528 -5.43 16.85 -2.40
CA GLY A 528 -4.41 17.91 -2.47
C GLY A 528 -4.43 18.52 -3.88
N THR A 529 -3.26 18.75 -4.46
CA THR A 529 -3.13 19.16 -5.88
C THR A 529 -3.04 17.99 -6.87
N TYR A 530 -3.14 16.74 -6.40
CA TYR A 530 -2.89 15.55 -7.20
C TYR A 530 -4.16 14.97 -7.81
N LEU A 531 -4.03 14.39 -9.00
CA LEU A 531 -5.04 13.59 -9.67
C LEU A 531 -4.67 12.11 -9.61
N CYS A 532 -5.68 11.28 -9.35
CA CYS A 532 -5.59 9.82 -9.35
C CYS A 532 -6.59 9.21 -10.34
N VAL A 533 -6.22 8.08 -10.95
CA VAL A 533 -7.15 7.15 -11.60
C VAL A 533 -7.10 5.80 -10.88
N TYR A 534 -8.18 5.43 -10.20
CA TYR A 534 -8.21 4.19 -9.40
C TYR A 534 -8.05 2.95 -10.31
N GLY A 535 -6.96 2.20 -10.15
CA GLY A 535 -6.65 1.04 -11.02
C GLY A 535 -7.66 -0.11 -10.90
N MET A 536 -8.41 -0.14 -9.81
CA MET A 536 -9.35 -1.18 -9.43
C MET A 536 -10.43 -0.63 -8.51
N GLU A 537 -11.46 -1.45 -8.25
CA GLU A 537 -12.44 -1.16 -7.22
C GLU A 537 -11.81 -1.35 -5.83
N GLY A 538 -12.04 -0.42 -4.90
CA GLY A 538 -11.42 -0.49 -3.59
C GLY A 538 -11.56 0.78 -2.74
N PRO A 539 -10.82 0.90 -1.62
CA PRO A 539 -10.83 2.10 -0.80
C PRO A 539 -10.20 3.29 -1.53
N GLY A 540 -10.56 4.51 -1.12
CA GLY A 540 -10.03 5.72 -1.77
C GLY A 540 -10.25 7.01 -0.98
N GLY A 541 -9.27 7.90 -1.02
CA GLY A 541 -9.28 9.17 -0.28
C GLY A 541 -9.53 10.42 -1.12
N TYR A 542 -9.49 10.36 -2.45
CA TYR A 542 -9.50 11.57 -3.29
C TYR A 542 -10.94 12.02 -3.59
N GLN A 543 -11.14 13.31 -3.84
CA GLN A 543 -12.43 13.87 -4.23
C GLN A 543 -12.77 13.46 -5.68
N LEU A 544 -13.88 12.75 -5.90
CA LEU A 544 -14.18 12.20 -7.24
C LEU A 544 -14.72 13.29 -8.18
N VAL A 545 -14.25 13.28 -9.43
CA VAL A 545 -14.67 14.23 -10.48
C VAL A 545 -15.26 13.55 -11.72
N GLY A 546 -14.97 12.26 -11.92
CA GLY A 546 -15.51 11.51 -13.06
C GLY A 546 -15.00 10.08 -13.10
N ARG A 547 -15.11 9.43 -14.26
CA ARG A 547 -14.64 8.07 -14.50
C ARG A 547 -14.02 7.95 -15.89
N THR A 548 -13.00 7.11 -16.03
CA THR A 548 -12.29 6.86 -17.29
C THR A 548 -12.23 5.37 -17.62
N VAL A 549 -11.48 4.99 -18.65
CA VAL A 549 -11.21 3.60 -19.06
C VAL A 549 -10.20 2.92 -18.12
N PRO A 550 -10.06 1.58 -18.15
CA PRO A 550 -9.05 0.88 -17.37
C PRO A 550 -7.63 1.38 -17.60
N VAL A 551 -6.91 1.63 -16.50
CA VAL A 551 -5.45 1.90 -16.50
C VAL A 551 -4.64 0.67 -16.09
N TRP A 552 -5.33 -0.43 -15.79
CA TRP A 552 -4.78 -1.74 -15.45
C TRP A 552 -5.50 -2.83 -16.24
N ARG A 553 -4.73 -3.74 -16.84
CA ARG A 553 -5.26 -4.93 -17.53
C ARG A 553 -4.30 -6.09 -17.30
N LEU A 554 -4.72 -7.06 -16.47
CA LEU A 554 -3.87 -8.21 -16.10
C LEU A 554 -3.32 -9.00 -17.29
N ALA A 555 -4.07 -9.06 -18.39
CA ALA A 555 -3.68 -9.76 -19.62
C ALA A 555 -2.70 -8.96 -20.51
N ALA A 556 -2.42 -7.69 -20.20
CA ALA A 556 -1.41 -6.89 -20.90
C ALA A 556 0.00 -7.16 -20.36
N ASP A 557 1.01 -6.84 -21.16
CA ASP A 557 2.41 -6.92 -20.78
C ASP A 557 3.14 -5.59 -21.03
N PRO A 558 3.49 -4.82 -19.97
CA PRO A 558 3.12 -5.04 -18.57
C PRO A 558 1.62 -4.74 -18.30
N PRO A 559 1.04 -5.21 -17.19
CA PRO A 559 -0.37 -4.97 -16.87
C PRO A 559 -0.77 -3.52 -16.57
N TRP A 560 0.17 -2.69 -16.11
CA TRP A 560 -0.07 -1.26 -15.88
C TRP A 560 0.12 -0.50 -17.19
N LEU A 561 -0.92 0.22 -17.61
CA LEU A 561 -0.95 0.85 -18.94
C LEU A 561 -0.31 2.25 -18.96
N LEU A 562 -0.22 2.87 -17.78
CA LEU A 562 0.42 4.16 -17.55
C LEU A 562 1.84 3.98 -17.00
N ARG A 563 2.70 4.96 -17.27
CA ARG A 563 4.11 5.00 -16.85
C ARG A 563 4.39 6.30 -16.13
N GLN A 564 5.42 6.30 -15.29
CA GLN A 564 5.96 7.54 -14.75
C GLN A 564 6.36 8.46 -15.91
N PHE A 565 6.08 9.75 -15.76
CA PHE A 565 6.25 10.80 -16.76
C PHE A 565 5.37 10.71 -18.01
N ASP A 566 4.38 9.82 -18.07
CA ASP A 566 3.31 9.96 -19.06
C ASP A 566 2.58 11.31 -18.84
N LEU A 567 2.19 11.95 -19.94
CA LEU A 567 1.36 13.15 -19.99
C LEU A 567 -0.09 12.75 -20.27
N LEU A 568 -0.96 12.80 -19.26
CA LEU A 568 -2.36 12.47 -19.43
C LEU A 568 -3.14 13.68 -19.96
N ARG A 569 -3.98 13.42 -20.97
CA ARG A 569 -4.91 14.40 -21.57
C ARG A 569 -6.31 13.80 -21.55
N PHE A 570 -7.23 14.42 -20.82
CA PHE A 570 -8.61 13.96 -20.78
C PHE A 570 -9.43 14.58 -21.91
N HIS A 571 -10.30 13.78 -22.53
CA HIS A 571 -11.32 14.27 -23.45
C HIS A 571 -12.72 13.86 -22.97
N PRO A 572 -13.67 14.79 -22.85
CA PRO A 572 -15.01 14.48 -22.36
C PRO A 572 -15.75 13.51 -23.29
N VAL A 573 -16.45 12.53 -22.71
CA VAL A 573 -17.39 11.62 -23.39
C VAL A 573 -18.65 11.46 -22.54
N SER A 574 -19.73 10.94 -23.14
CA SER A 574 -20.93 10.59 -22.35
C SER A 574 -20.69 9.34 -21.48
N PRO A 575 -21.43 9.16 -20.37
CA PRO A 575 -21.35 7.92 -19.59
C PRO A 575 -21.65 6.65 -20.41
N ALA A 576 -22.58 6.73 -21.37
CA ALA A 576 -22.91 5.61 -22.25
C ALA A 576 -21.74 5.26 -23.19
N GLU A 577 -21.17 6.26 -23.86
CA GLU A 577 -19.99 6.07 -24.71
C GLU A 577 -18.79 5.53 -23.93
N LEU A 578 -18.58 5.99 -22.69
CA LEU A 578 -17.53 5.46 -21.84
C LEU A 578 -17.69 3.95 -21.59
N LEU A 579 -18.92 3.45 -21.40
CA LEU A 579 -19.16 2.02 -21.20
C LEU A 579 -18.77 1.19 -22.42
N ASP A 580 -19.06 1.68 -23.63
CA ASP A 580 -18.67 1.02 -24.87
C ASP A 580 -17.13 0.98 -25.01
N LEU A 581 -16.46 2.11 -24.77
CA LEU A 581 -15.00 2.19 -24.78
C LEU A 581 -14.36 1.25 -23.76
N ARG A 582 -14.94 1.15 -22.56
CA ARG A 582 -14.48 0.22 -21.51
C ARG A 582 -14.64 -1.23 -21.95
N ALA A 583 -15.73 -1.58 -22.61
CA ALA A 583 -15.97 -2.93 -23.12
C ALA A 583 -14.97 -3.30 -24.23
N ASP A 584 -14.63 -2.36 -25.12
CA ASP A 584 -13.63 -2.57 -26.16
C ASP A 584 -12.22 -2.80 -25.59
N LEU A 585 -11.80 -2.01 -24.61
CA LEU A 585 -10.50 -2.19 -23.95
C LEU A 585 -10.42 -3.51 -23.18
N ALA A 586 -11.50 -3.89 -22.49
CA ALA A 586 -11.59 -5.15 -21.75
C ALA A 586 -11.51 -6.37 -22.68
N ALA A 587 -12.12 -6.27 -23.87
CA ALA A 587 -12.07 -7.30 -24.91
C ALA A 587 -10.77 -7.30 -25.73
N GLY A 588 -9.84 -6.36 -25.48
CA GLY A 588 -8.61 -6.22 -26.24
C GLY A 588 -8.81 -5.72 -27.68
N ARG A 589 -9.99 -5.17 -28.01
CA ARG A 589 -10.28 -4.58 -29.33
C ARG A 589 -9.64 -3.20 -29.51
N ARG A 590 -9.27 -2.56 -28.40
CA ARG A 590 -8.65 -1.23 -28.35
C ARG A 590 -7.60 -1.17 -27.24
N ASP A 591 -6.62 -0.29 -27.41
CA ASP A 591 -5.66 0.10 -26.37
C ASP A 591 -5.72 1.62 -26.12
N LEU A 592 -5.01 2.10 -25.10
CA LEU A 592 -4.84 3.53 -24.85
C LEU A 592 -4.17 4.20 -26.05
N ALA A 593 -4.74 5.33 -26.47
CA ALA A 593 -4.14 6.14 -27.53
C ALA A 593 -2.91 6.86 -26.95
N THR A 594 -1.73 6.54 -27.49
CA THR A 594 -0.46 7.10 -27.02
C THR A 594 0.36 7.71 -28.15
N ARG A 595 1.12 8.76 -27.83
CA ARG A 595 2.04 9.43 -28.76
C ARG A 595 3.38 9.70 -28.05
N PRO A 596 4.53 9.31 -28.61
CA PRO A 596 5.83 9.58 -27.99
C PRO A 596 6.13 11.08 -27.96
N VAL A 597 6.75 11.52 -26.87
CA VAL A 597 7.26 12.89 -26.68
C VAL A 597 8.59 12.84 -25.91
N THR A 598 9.37 13.91 -25.99
CA THR A 598 10.57 14.10 -25.16
C THR A 598 10.33 15.32 -24.28
N LEU A 599 10.57 15.17 -22.98
CA LEU A 599 10.42 16.24 -22.00
C LEU A 599 11.80 16.80 -21.62
N THR A 600 11.88 18.12 -21.56
CA THR A 600 12.99 18.87 -20.95
C THR A 600 12.54 19.48 -19.63
N LEU A 601 13.48 20.04 -18.86
CA LEU A 601 13.13 20.80 -17.65
C LEU A 601 12.18 21.97 -17.94
N ALA A 602 12.31 22.63 -19.10
CA ALA A 602 11.44 23.74 -19.49
C ALA A 602 9.99 23.28 -19.73
N ASP A 603 9.79 22.06 -20.22
CA ASP A 603 8.44 21.48 -20.40
C ASP A 603 7.79 21.13 -19.06
N LEU A 604 8.60 20.74 -18.06
CA LEU A 604 8.13 20.46 -16.71
C LEU A 604 7.78 21.74 -15.93
N LEU A 605 8.44 22.85 -16.26
CA LEU A 605 8.28 24.14 -15.58
C LEU A 605 7.83 25.22 -16.58
N PRO A 606 6.63 25.08 -17.19
CA PRO A 606 6.16 26.05 -18.16
C PRO A 606 6.03 27.43 -17.49
N PRO A 607 6.33 28.53 -18.20
CA PRO A 607 6.23 29.86 -17.64
C PRO A 607 4.79 30.15 -17.23
N ALA A 608 4.61 30.71 -16.04
CA ALA A 608 3.30 31.16 -15.58
C ALA A 608 2.80 32.32 -16.47
N GLY A 609 1.59 32.18 -17.02
CA GLY A 609 0.94 33.25 -17.74
C GLY A 609 0.51 34.40 -16.81
N PRO A 610 0.18 35.59 -17.35
CA PRO A 610 -0.25 36.73 -16.55
C PRO A 610 -1.52 36.45 -15.71
N ASP A 611 -2.38 35.53 -16.16
CA ASP A 611 -3.60 35.14 -15.45
C ASP A 611 -3.35 34.09 -14.34
N THR A 612 -2.21 33.37 -14.37
CA THR A 612 -1.87 32.33 -13.39
C THR A 612 -1.77 32.90 -11.98
N ALA A 613 -1.12 34.05 -11.80
CA ALA A 613 -0.98 34.68 -10.48
C ALA A 613 -2.35 35.04 -9.87
N ARG A 614 -3.28 35.55 -10.70
CA ARG A 614 -4.64 35.90 -10.28
C ARG A 614 -5.44 34.66 -9.90
N PHE A 615 -5.34 33.60 -10.70
CA PHE A 615 -5.97 32.32 -10.40
C PHE A 615 -5.50 31.76 -9.07
N LEU A 616 -4.17 31.71 -8.86
CA LEU A 616 -3.57 31.18 -7.63
C LEU A 616 -3.97 32.00 -6.40
N ALA A 617 -4.00 33.33 -6.51
CA ALA A 617 -4.44 34.20 -5.42
C ALA A 617 -5.90 33.95 -5.03
N ARG A 618 -6.82 33.88 -6.01
CA ARG A 618 -8.24 33.55 -5.79
C ARG A 618 -8.40 32.19 -5.13
N ARG A 619 -7.69 31.18 -5.65
CA ARG A 619 -7.72 29.81 -5.12
C ARG A 619 -7.25 29.76 -3.67
N ARG A 620 -6.11 30.40 -3.34
CA ARG A 620 -5.56 30.44 -1.98
C ARG A 620 -6.53 31.10 -0.99
N ALA A 621 -7.19 32.19 -1.39
CA ALA A 621 -8.20 32.83 -0.56
C ALA A 621 -9.39 31.88 -0.27
N ALA A 622 -9.95 31.26 -1.31
CA ALA A 622 -11.06 30.31 -1.14
C ALA A 622 -10.69 29.09 -0.29
N PHE A 623 -9.46 28.58 -0.43
CA PHE A 623 -8.94 27.48 0.38
C PHE A 623 -8.82 27.86 1.86
N ALA A 624 -8.31 29.07 2.15
CA ALA A 624 -8.21 29.58 3.52
C ALA A 624 -9.60 29.72 4.16
N GLU A 625 -10.58 30.25 3.43
CA GLU A 625 -11.96 30.35 3.90
C GLU A 625 -12.59 28.97 4.18
N GLU A 626 -12.35 27.97 3.31
CA GLU A 626 -12.85 26.60 3.54
C GLU A 626 -12.17 25.94 4.75
N ARG A 627 -10.87 26.19 4.96
CA ARG A 627 -10.14 25.72 6.13
C ARG A 627 -10.74 26.29 7.43
N GLU A 628 -11.03 27.59 7.47
CA GLU A 628 -11.67 28.22 8.62
C GLU A 628 -13.06 27.63 8.90
N ARG A 629 -13.87 27.41 7.85
CA ARG A 629 -15.17 26.71 7.97
C ARG A 629 -15.01 25.30 8.55
N TRP A 630 -13.98 24.57 8.12
CA TRP A 630 -13.72 23.21 8.58
C TRP A 630 -13.26 23.16 10.04
N ALA A 631 -12.38 24.08 10.44
CA ALA A 631 -11.91 24.19 11.82
C ALA A 631 -13.06 24.46 12.79
N LEU A 632 -13.96 25.38 12.43
CA LEU A 632 -15.17 25.67 13.21
C LEU A 632 -16.11 24.47 13.33
N ALA A 633 -16.23 23.65 12.27
CA ALA A 633 -17.12 22.49 12.23
C ALA A 633 -16.56 21.27 12.99
N THR A 634 -15.24 21.11 13.06
CA THR A 634 -14.60 19.89 13.60
C THR A 634 -13.89 20.09 14.92
N GLY A 635 -13.66 21.33 15.36
CA GLY A 635 -12.89 21.62 16.56
C GLY A 635 -11.39 21.35 16.41
N VAL A 636 -10.91 21.02 15.20
CA VAL A 636 -9.49 20.96 14.87
C VAL A 636 -9.02 22.41 14.65
N PRO A 637 -8.02 22.92 15.39
CA PRO A 637 -7.57 24.30 15.23
C PRO A 637 -7.05 24.57 13.80
N ALA A 638 -7.33 25.78 13.31
CA ALA A 638 -7.04 26.26 11.96
C ALA A 638 -5.55 26.47 11.66
#